data_AF-A0A7K9SUR4-F1
#
_entry.id   AF-A0A7K9SUR4-F1
#
_cell.length_a   1.000
_cell.length_b   1.000
_cell.length_c   1.000
_cell.angle_alpha   90.00
_cell.angle_beta   90.00
_cell.angle_gamma   90.00
#
_symmetry.space_group_name_H-M   'P 1'
#
loop_
_entity.id
_entity.type
_entity.pdbx_description
1 polymer ?
#
loop_
_entity_poly.entity_id
_entity_poly.type
_entity_poly.pdbx_seq_one_letter_code
_entity_poly.pdbx_strand_id
1 'polypeptide(L)'
;ESSVLLCLKKRFQRDLIYTYIGQILVSVNPFKELRIYSEEVAAQYHQGALSTNAPHIFAIAEMAYTLSLSSEQEQCVIISGHSGSGKTEAAKAIVQYLTMLYQKSDSHRIRQPCNVLPILESFGNARTILNDNSSRFGKLLNVHLQHGLVVGTSVSQYLLEKSRVVFQAHGERNYHVFYELLAGLPVEQKEKLYLQEAESYFYLNQGRACDVLGKEDSQDFLVLVQALEGISLSDDQLSSIWAILAAILQLGNICFTSYEKESYEHAAIASGTEIQIVAKLLCVSADFLQTAVTHRVTVTAYDRIFIPLSVEGAIDARDSIAKTLYYLLFEWLLVRINEWLAPWESDCALGIVDIHGFENLGMNSLEQLCINFANEHLQHFFSQTVIAQEEEEYSQEQLAWIPISSMYSESCLDFIAAKPHGILCILDDQTSLTQATDHTFLQKCHYHHGNSPWYTKPKLPLPVFTVKHYAGPVTYQVHNFLNKNRDQLRPEVLDIFSQSCLKMVSHIFQKAKAAYIQQRELGARGKGFKPQASTLVSKFQQSLQDLTAKLRRSHAFFIRCITPNLKKLSDVFDVEYVTCQLRHSGILEAIHIRKQGYPVRLPFQNFLARYGLLAGRRHNCLEEREGCMAVLSHVVGNPSDLYQIGITKVFLKEKARQLLERRWNQRLTWAIVTLQRKFRCLLRSRRLRVLQEKVTIIQAHFRGYQARKRYKKLKKTLMQFNAMILISRPLIQRRKRCQVTTLSSGPNTSRRERKTLLCHLELADVGLLEIPAELAALLQLAEGQYQAQPNQITEALPPEVKVKDDLSLPPAINSYPFSSFIKTHFQRADFPAPGQPLQHPLTHLDAEYQESALEINKLILRFIGDRNLHGWQELLLGNYIAGRGLTNAALRDEIFSQVVAQTWKNPDMEHSQRAWVLMATLLSCFAPSPALEKPLLKFVSDHGMEGYNAVCQRKILTAARCSEIDSALSRAYPPTRLEWTANQRRGKMVLDVHTFNEEKFSAEVESWMTGEQYAGCLLSARGCDKKSRGWSISMFTGNAWQDLLGCDFVLDLIGEME
;
A
#
# COMPACT_ATOMS: atom_id res chain seq x y z
N GLU A 1 -1.05 14.62 -14.55
CA GLU A 1 0.16 13.93 -14.07
C GLU A 1 0.21 13.85 -12.54
N SER A 2 0.38 14.97 -11.83
CA SER A 2 0.55 14.96 -10.35
C SER A 2 -0.57 14.24 -9.58
N SER A 3 -1.83 14.34 -10.01
CA SER A 3 -2.95 13.63 -9.38
C SER A 3 -2.84 12.10 -9.50
N VAL A 4 -2.33 11.60 -10.64
CA VAL A 4 -2.14 10.16 -10.87
C VAL A 4 -1.03 9.65 -9.97
N LEU A 5 0.09 10.38 -9.93
CA LEU A 5 1.23 10.06 -9.07
C LEU A 5 0.85 10.04 -7.58
N LEU A 6 0.10 11.04 -7.12
CA LEU A 6 -0.40 11.10 -5.75
C LEU A 6 -1.34 9.93 -5.43
N CYS A 7 -2.20 9.55 -6.38
CA CYS A 7 -3.08 8.40 -6.23
C CYS A 7 -2.29 7.10 -6.09
N LEU A 8 -1.35 6.85 -7.00
CA LEU A 8 -0.49 5.66 -6.96
C LEU A 8 0.34 5.62 -5.68
N LYS A 9 0.94 6.75 -5.27
CA LYS A 9 1.71 6.84 -4.03
C LYS A 9 0.86 6.53 -2.79
N LYS A 10 -0.32 7.15 -2.66
CA LYS A 10 -1.24 6.90 -1.53
C LYS A 10 -1.74 5.46 -1.47
N ARG A 11 -1.98 4.84 -2.63
CA ARG A 11 -2.41 3.43 -2.72
C ARG A 11 -1.25 2.48 -2.39
N PHE A 12 -0.06 2.75 -2.92
CA PHE A 12 1.15 1.98 -2.63
C PHE A 12 1.48 1.99 -1.12
N GLN A 13 1.37 3.15 -0.45
CA GLN A 13 1.55 3.27 1.01
C GLN A 13 0.53 2.47 1.84
N ARG A 14 -0.57 2.01 1.23
CA ARG A 14 -1.61 1.19 1.86
C ARG A 14 -1.56 -0.27 1.40
N ASP A 15 -0.45 -0.69 0.77
CA ASP A 15 -0.27 -2.01 0.16
C ASP A 15 -1.30 -2.34 -0.95
N LEU A 16 -1.92 -1.32 -1.53
CA LEU A 16 -2.83 -1.45 -2.66
C LEU A 16 -2.07 -1.24 -3.97
N ILE A 17 -1.39 -2.28 -4.45
CA ILE A 17 -0.48 -2.21 -5.61
C ILE A 17 -1.17 -2.07 -6.96
N TYR A 18 -2.46 -2.45 -7.05
CA TYR A 18 -3.24 -2.47 -8.27
C TYR A 18 -4.15 -1.27 -8.39
N THR A 19 -4.20 -0.64 -9.56
CA THR A 19 -5.06 0.52 -9.84
C THR A 19 -5.61 0.48 -11.26
N TYR A 20 -6.93 0.62 -11.44
CA TYR A 20 -7.53 0.71 -12.77
C TYR A 20 -7.38 2.10 -13.36
N ILE A 21 -7.16 2.12 -14.67
CA ILE A 21 -7.30 3.28 -15.55
C ILE A 21 -8.19 2.80 -16.69
N GLY A 22 -9.51 2.94 -16.50
CA GLY A 22 -10.54 2.24 -17.29
C GLY A 22 -10.23 0.75 -17.43
N GLN A 23 -10.07 0.25 -18.67
CA GLN A 23 -9.74 -1.17 -18.93
C GLN A 23 -8.25 -1.54 -18.76
N ILE A 24 -7.38 -0.58 -18.42
CA ILE A 24 -5.94 -0.81 -18.20
C ILE A 24 -5.71 -1.02 -16.71
N LEU A 25 -4.91 -2.02 -16.35
CA LEU A 25 -4.46 -2.25 -14.97
C LEU A 25 -3.04 -1.73 -14.77
N VAL A 26 -2.84 -0.85 -13.79
CA VAL A 26 -1.51 -0.44 -13.33
C VAL A 26 -1.13 -1.28 -12.12
N SER A 27 0.06 -1.88 -12.17
CA SER A 27 0.66 -2.68 -11.10
C SER A 27 1.95 -2.01 -10.63
N VAL A 28 2.07 -1.70 -9.34
CA VAL A 28 3.30 -1.15 -8.75
C VAL A 28 4.00 -2.25 -7.96
N ASN A 29 5.24 -2.59 -8.30
CA ASN A 29 5.97 -3.69 -7.65
C ASN A 29 6.16 -3.41 -6.14
N PRO A 30 5.64 -4.24 -5.21
CA PRO A 30 5.78 -4.00 -3.77
C PRO A 30 7.17 -4.29 -3.20
N PHE A 31 8.01 -5.08 -3.88
CA PHE A 31 9.26 -5.64 -3.34
C PHE A 31 9.10 -6.38 -1.99
N LYS A 32 7.88 -6.83 -1.67
CA LYS A 32 7.55 -7.66 -0.52
C LYS A 32 6.40 -8.59 -0.86
N GLU A 33 6.29 -9.71 -0.16
CA GLU A 33 5.18 -10.64 -0.32
C GLU A 33 3.89 -10.05 0.25
N LEU A 34 2.82 -10.10 -0.54
CA LEU A 34 1.48 -9.69 -0.14
C LEU A 34 0.53 -10.89 -0.23
N ARG A 35 -0.34 -11.08 0.76
CA ARG A 35 -1.34 -12.16 0.80
C ARG A 35 -2.55 -11.90 -0.10
N ILE A 36 -2.31 -11.47 -1.33
CA ILE A 36 -3.35 -11.09 -2.32
C ILE A 36 -3.59 -12.16 -3.39
N TYR A 37 -2.72 -13.17 -3.48
CA TYR A 37 -2.81 -14.25 -4.47
C TYR A 37 -3.31 -15.59 -3.87
N SER A 38 -4.13 -15.53 -2.82
CA SER A 38 -4.68 -16.74 -2.19
C SER A 38 -5.91 -17.28 -2.94
N GLU A 39 -6.22 -18.56 -2.74
CA GLU A 39 -7.39 -19.22 -3.35
C GLU A 39 -8.71 -18.54 -2.93
N GLU A 40 -8.79 -18.07 -1.68
CA GLU A 40 -9.94 -17.33 -1.16
C GLU A 40 -10.18 -16.03 -1.94
N VAL A 41 -9.10 -15.31 -2.27
CA VAL A 41 -9.21 -14.09 -3.09
C VAL A 41 -9.57 -14.49 -4.52
N ALA A 42 -8.97 -15.52 -5.10
CA ALA A 42 -9.34 -15.98 -6.44
C ALA A 42 -10.84 -16.29 -6.56
N ALA A 43 -11.42 -16.97 -5.56
CA ALA A 43 -12.85 -17.28 -5.53
C ALA A 43 -13.75 -16.04 -5.44
N GLN A 44 -13.32 -14.95 -4.79
CA GLN A 44 -14.07 -13.68 -4.74
C GLN A 44 -14.14 -12.98 -6.10
N TYR A 45 -13.12 -13.19 -6.95
CA TYR A 45 -13.04 -12.58 -8.28
C TYR A 45 -13.75 -13.39 -9.36
N HIS A 46 -14.08 -14.66 -9.09
CA HIS A 46 -14.83 -15.52 -10.00
C HIS A 46 -16.24 -14.98 -10.27
N GLN A 47 -16.63 -14.90 -11.54
CA GLN A 47 -17.92 -14.38 -12.03
C GLN A 47 -18.22 -12.91 -11.65
N GLY A 48 -17.22 -12.15 -11.16
CA GLY A 48 -17.39 -10.75 -10.79
C GLY A 48 -17.12 -9.79 -11.95
N ALA A 49 -17.96 -8.77 -12.12
CA ALA A 49 -17.71 -7.69 -13.08
C ALA A 49 -16.60 -6.74 -12.60
N LEU A 50 -15.87 -6.11 -13.54
CA LEU A 50 -14.77 -5.17 -13.23
C LEU A 50 -15.22 -3.92 -12.46
N SER A 51 -16.52 -3.58 -12.52
CA SER A 51 -17.13 -2.46 -11.79
C SER A 51 -17.51 -2.80 -10.33
N THR A 52 -17.67 -4.08 -10.01
CA THR A 52 -18.05 -4.55 -8.66
C THR A 52 -16.84 -4.86 -7.78
N ASN A 53 -15.74 -5.36 -8.37
CA ASN A 53 -14.58 -5.82 -7.62
C ASN A 53 -13.46 -4.77 -7.57
N ALA A 54 -12.68 -4.78 -6.47
CA ALA A 54 -11.53 -3.90 -6.32
C ALA A 54 -10.45 -4.18 -7.39
N PRO A 55 -9.59 -3.22 -7.76
CA PRO A 55 -8.56 -3.44 -8.77
C PRO A 55 -7.64 -4.59 -8.42
N HIS A 56 -7.57 -5.60 -9.29
CA HIS A 56 -6.70 -6.78 -9.12
C HIS A 56 -6.38 -7.43 -10.46
N ILE A 57 -5.29 -8.19 -10.52
CA ILE A 57 -4.88 -8.92 -11.73
C ILE A 57 -5.86 -10.02 -12.11
N PHE A 58 -6.46 -10.68 -11.12
CA PHE A 58 -7.47 -11.72 -11.29
C PHE A 58 -8.73 -11.21 -12.02
N ALA A 59 -9.11 -9.95 -11.82
CA ALA A 59 -10.23 -9.38 -12.56
C ALA A 59 -9.95 -9.27 -14.07
N ILE A 60 -8.72 -8.93 -14.46
CA ILE A 60 -8.33 -8.90 -15.88
C ILE A 60 -8.29 -10.32 -16.45
N ALA A 61 -7.79 -11.28 -15.69
CA ALA A 61 -7.77 -12.69 -16.08
C ALA A 61 -9.20 -13.24 -16.28
N GLU A 62 -10.12 -12.99 -15.34
CA GLU A 62 -11.53 -13.38 -15.40
C GLU A 62 -12.24 -12.76 -16.61
N MET A 63 -11.99 -11.47 -16.89
CA MET A 63 -12.57 -10.82 -18.05
C MET A 63 -12.06 -11.40 -19.36
N ALA A 64 -10.75 -11.64 -19.46
CA ALA A 64 -10.17 -12.23 -20.67
C ALA A 64 -10.71 -13.64 -20.90
N TYR A 65 -10.88 -14.42 -19.83
CA TYR A 65 -11.54 -15.73 -19.89
C TYR A 65 -13.03 -15.62 -20.30
N THR A 66 -13.81 -14.75 -19.65
CA THR A 66 -15.25 -14.60 -19.95
C THR A 66 -15.47 -14.14 -21.39
N LEU A 67 -14.66 -13.20 -21.88
CA LEU A 67 -14.71 -12.77 -23.28
C LEU A 67 -14.36 -13.91 -24.23
N SER A 68 -13.37 -14.76 -23.89
CA SER A 68 -12.99 -15.90 -24.74
C SER A 68 -14.09 -16.95 -24.91
N LEU A 69 -15.07 -17.02 -23.98
CA LEU A 69 -16.25 -17.88 -24.11
C LEU A 69 -17.35 -17.26 -24.97
N SER A 70 -17.48 -15.94 -24.92
CA SER A 70 -18.58 -15.20 -25.55
C SER A 70 -18.26 -14.71 -26.97
N SER A 71 -16.98 -14.56 -27.30
CA SER A 71 -16.49 -14.00 -28.56
C SER A 71 -15.70 -15.04 -29.34
N GLU A 72 -15.85 -15.05 -30.67
CA GLU A 72 -15.02 -15.86 -31.58
C GLU A 72 -13.60 -15.30 -31.74
N GLN A 73 -13.34 -14.09 -31.21
CA GLN A 73 -12.03 -13.45 -31.30
C GLN A 73 -11.07 -13.98 -30.22
N GLU A 74 -9.84 -14.31 -30.61
CA GLU A 74 -8.77 -14.66 -29.66
C GLU A 74 -8.53 -13.51 -28.66
N GLN A 75 -8.17 -13.86 -27.43
CA GLN A 75 -7.93 -12.88 -26.36
C GLN A 75 -6.45 -12.84 -26.04
N CYS A 76 -5.92 -11.64 -25.76
CA CYS A 76 -4.54 -11.49 -25.32
C CYS A 76 -4.39 -10.51 -24.14
N VAL A 77 -3.51 -10.83 -23.20
CA VAL A 77 -3.11 -9.97 -22.08
C VAL A 77 -1.65 -9.56 -22.29
N ILE A 78 -1.44 -8.26 -22.50
CA ILE A 78 -0.12 -7.68 -22.75
C ILE A 78 0.40 -7.03 -21.47
N ILE A 79 1.50 -7.57 -20.95
CA ILE A 79 2.16 -7.08 -19.75
C ILE A 79 3.41 -6.30 -20.17
N SER A 80 3.50 -5.05 -19.75
CA SER A 80 4.59 -4.16 -20.16
C SER A 80 5.07 -3.29 -19.00
N GLY A 81 6.31 -2.82 -19.09
CA GLY A 81 6.96 -2.06 -18.03
C GLY A 81 8.48 -2.19 -18.11
N HIS A 82 9.19 -1.35 -17.35
CA HIS A 82 10.65 -1.35 -17.30
C HIS A 82 11.20 -2.70 -16.79
N SER A 83 12.48 -2.98 -17.03
CA SER A 83 13.10 -4.18 -16.45
C SER A 83 12.98 -4.16 -14.91
N GLY A 84 12.65 -5.31 -14.30
CA GLY A 84 12.44 -5.42 -12.85
C GLY A 84 11.07 -4.96 -12.31
N SER A 85 10.12 -4.54 -13.16
CA SER A 85 8.81 -4.05 -12.71
C SER A 85 7.80 -5.15 -12.27
N GLY A 86 8.18 -6.42 -12.34
CA GLY A 86 7.32 -7.55 -11.93
C GLY A 86 6.43 -8.13 -13.05
N LYS A 87 6.81 -7.97 -14.32
CA LYS A 87 6.04 -8.49 -15.47
C LYS A 87 5.85 -10.01 -15.43
N THR A 88 6.93 -10.75 -15.19
CA THR A 88 6.93 -12.21 -15.12
C THR A 88 6.08 -12.73 -13.95
N GLU A 89 6.11 -12.05 -12.79
CA GLU A 89 5.26 -12.38 -11.65
C GLU A 89 3.77 -12.12 -11.94
N ALA A 90 3.45 -11.04 -12.65
CA ALA A 90 2.10 -10.79 -13.13
C ALA A 90 1.61 -11.89 -14.10
N ALA A 91 2.47 -12.36 -15.02
CA ALA A 91 2.14 -13.46 -15.93
C ALA A 91 1.87 -14.76 -15.15
N LYS A 92 2.71 -15.08 -14.16
CA LYS A 92 2.54 -16.24 -13.27
C LYS A 92 1.20 -16.20 -12.54
N ALA A 93 0.83 -15.06 -11.95
CA ALA A 93 -0.41 -14.90 -11.21
C ALA A 93 -1.65 -15.14 -12.09
N ILE A 94 -1.65 -14.68 -13.35
CA ILE A 94 -2.75 -14.91 -14.31
C ILE A 94 -2.90 -16.40 -14.62
N VAL A 95 -1.79 -17.07 -14.93
CA VAL A 95 -1.78 -18.50 -15.26
C VAL A 95 -2.27 -19.34 -14.07
N GLN A 96 -1.79 -19.01 -12.86
CA GLN A 96 -2.21 -19.67 -11.61
C GLN A 96 -3.72 -19.51 -11.37
N TYR A 97 -4.25 -18.30 -11.55
CA TYR A 97 -5.69 -18.03 -11.40
C TYR A 97 -6.55 -18.88 -12.33
N LEU A 98 -6.22 -18.91 -13.62
CA LEU A 98 -7.00 -19.67 -14.62
C LEU A 98 -6.92 -21.18 -14.39
N THR A 99 -5.74 -21.68 -14.02
CA THR A 99 -5.54 -23.10 -13.75
C THR A 99 -6.27 -23.54 -12.48
N MET A 100 -6.32 -22.68 -11.45
CA MET A 100 -6.96 -22.99 -10.17
C MET A 100 -8.48 -23.12 -10.26
N LEU A 101 -9.15 -22.23 -11.01
CA LEU A 101 -10.61 -22.17 -11.05
C LEU A 101 -11.25 -23.04 -12.14
N TYR A 102 -10.60 -23.18 -13.30
CA TYR A 102 -11.20 -23.78 -14.50
C TYR A 102 -10.60 -25.14 -14.87
N GLN A 103 -9.99 -25.81 -13.89
CA GLN A 103 -9.48 -27.17 -14.05
C GLN A 103 -10.58 -28.22 -13.81
N LYS A 104 -10.59 -29.26 -14.65
CA LYS A 104 -11.49 -30.41 -14.49
C LYS A 104 -11.01 -31.32 -13.36
N SER A 105 -11.91 -31.71 -12.46
CA SER A 105 -11.59 -32.51 -11.26
C SER A 105 -11.06 -33.93 -11.56
N ASP A 106 -11.35 -34.47 -12.75
CA ASP A 106 -11.13 -35.88 -13.10
C ASP A 106 -9.97 -36.15 -14.08
N SER A 107 -9.27 -35.13 -14.60
CA SER A 107 -8.11 -35.36 -15.46
C SER A 107 -6.82 -35.38 -14.61
N HIS A 108 -6.00 -36.43 -14.78
CA HIS A 108 -4.63 -36.48 -14.28
C HIS A 108 -3.97 -35.10 -14.39
N ARG A 109 -3.61 -34.51 -13.23
CA ARG A 109 -3.04 -33.17 -13.03
C ARG A 109 -2.60 -32.50 -14.34
N ILE A 110 -3.35 -31.49 -14.80
CA ILE A 110 -2.91 -30.63 -15.90
C ILE A 110 -1.48 -30.19 -15.59
N ARG A 111 -0.59 -30.45 -16.55
CA ARG A 111 0.82 -30.14 -16.46
C ARG A 111 0.96 -28.62 -16.37
N GLN A 112 1.23 -28.14 -15.15
CA GLN A 112 1.21 -26.71 -14.90
C GLN A 112 2.45 -26.05 -15.51
N PRO A 113 2.31 -24.87 -16.16
CA PRO A 113 3.44 -24.09 -16.65
C PRO A 113 4.46 -23.79 -15.58
N CYS A 114 4.03 -23.59 -14.33
CA CYS A 114 4.90 -23.27 -13.21
C CYS A 114 5.99 -24.34 -12.98
N ASN A 115 5.74 -25.60 -13.36
CA ASN A 115 6.72 -26.68 -13.23
C ASN A 115 7.90 -26.55 -14.23
N VAL A 116 7.70 -25.87 -15.36
CA VAL A 116 8.75 -25.67 -16.38
C VAL A 116 9.36 -24.27 -16.36
N LEU A 117 8.77 -23.34 -15.59
CA LEU A 117 9.32 -21.99 -15.44
C LEU A 117 10.77 -22.00 -14.93
N PRO A 118 11.18 -22.85 -13.96
CA PRO A 118 12.58 -22.93 -13.55
C PRO A 118 13.54 -23.21 -14.73
N ILE A 119 13.14 -24.05 -15.68
CA ILE A 119 13.95 -24.34 -16.88
C ILE A 119 14.11 -23.07 -17.72
N LEU A 120 13.00 -22.38 -17.98
CA LEU A 120 12.99 -21.15 -18.77
C LEU A 120 13.74 -20.00 -18.10
N GLU A 121 13.69 -19.91 -16.77
CA GLU A 121 14.44 -18.92 -16.00
C GLU A 121 15.93 -19.24 -15.96
N SER A 122 16.32 -20.50 -15.75
CA SER A 122 17.72 -20.92 -15.72
C SER A 122 18.43 -20.66 -17.06
N PHE A 123 17.80 -21.04 -18.17
CA PHE A 123 18.38 -20.91 -19.52
C PHE A 123 18.09 -19.56 -20.21
N GLY A 124 17.12 -18.79 -19.73
CA GLY A 124 16.65 -17.59 -20.42
C GLY A 124 16.73 -16.30 -19.62
N ASN A 125 17.03 -16.37 -18.32
CA ASN A 125 17.22 -15.19 -17.47
C ASN A 125 18.69 -15.03 -17.06
N ALA A 126 19.05 -13.79 -16.74
CA ALA A 126 20.37 -13.42 -16.27
C ALA A 126 20.32 -12.19 -15.37
N ARG A 127 21.38 -11.98 -14.58
CA ARG A 127 21.57 -10.76 -13.80
C ARG A 127 22.01 -9.60 -14.68
N THR A 128 21.31 -8.47 -14.51
CA THR A 128 21.61 -7.16 -15.08
C THR A 128 21.76 -6.15 -13.95
N ILE A 129 22.22 -4.93 -14.28
CA ILE A 129 22.30 -3.83 -13.30
C ILE A 129 20.92 -3.50 -12.70
N LEU A 130 19.85 -3.65 -13.50
CA LEU A 130 18.49 -3.26 -13.12
C LEU A 130 17.72 -4.37 -12.39
N ASN A 131 18.00 -5.64 -12.70
CA ASN A 131 17.28 -6.80 -12.17
C ASN A 131 18.20 -8.03 -12.11
N ASP A 132 18.18 -8.74 -10.98
CA ASP A 132 19.05 -9.91 -10.75
C ASP A 132 18.54 -11.18 -11.44
N ASN A 133 17.23 -11.27 -11.72
CA ASN A 133 16.60 -12.35 -12.50
C ASN A 133 15.87 -11.75 -13.72
N SER A 134 16.61 -11.10 -14.63
CA SER A 134 16.02 -10.45 -15.80
C SER A 134 15.77 -11.45 -16.91
N SER A 135 14.51 -11.56 -17.37
CA SER A 135 14.17 -12.26 -18.61
C SER A 135 14.93 -11.66 -19.79
N ARG A 136 15.76 -12.47 -20.46
CA ARG A 136 16.52 -12.09 -21.67
C ARG A 136 15.96 -12.72 -22.94
N PHE A 137 14.72 -13.21 -22.88
CA PHE A 137 13.86 -13.53 -24.01
C PHE A 137 12.41 -13.14 -23.69
N GLY A 138 11.63 -12.81 -24.73
CA GLY A 138 10.21 -12.55 -24.66
C GLY A 138 9.42 -13.86 -24.70
N LYS A 139 8.40 -13.95 -23.86
CA LYS A 139 7.59 -15.15 -23.62
C LYS A 139 6.15 -14.87 -24.03
N LEU A 140 5.61 -15.69 -24.92
CA LEU A 140 4.17 -15.75 -25.19
C LEU A 140 3.64 -17.07 -24.61
N LEU A 141 2.90 -16.97 -23.53
CA LEU A 141 2.24 -18.10 -22.87
C LEU A 141 0.81 -18.20 -23.41
N ASN A 142 0.46 -19.26 -24.11
CA ASN A 142 -0.92 -19.50 -24.53
C ASN A 142 -1.57 -20.49 -23.54
N VAL A 143 -2.70 -20.10 -22.97
CA VAL A 143 -3.56 -20.98 -22.17
C VAL A 143 -4.66 -21.50 -23.09
N HIS A 144 -4.70 -22.82 -23.29
CA HIS A 144 -5.63 -23.47 -24.20
C HIS A 144 -6.90 -23.90 -23.46
N LEU A 145 -8.05 -23.58 -24.06
CA LEU A 145 -9.38 -23.83 -23.52
C LEU A 145 -10.14 -24.80 -24.44
N GLN A 146 -10.87 -25.74 -23.83
CA GLN A 146 -11.79 -26.65 -24.53
C GLN A 146 -13.12 -26.64 -23.78
N HIS A 147 -14.21 -26.25 -24.45
CA HIS A 147 -15.54 -26.04 -23.82
C HIS A 147 -15.49 -25.23 -22.51
N GLY A 148 -14.61 -24.24 -22.45
CA GLY A 148 -14.40 -23.37 -21.28
C GLY A 148 -13.59 -23.96 -20.13
N LEU A 149 -13.06 -25.19 -20.25
CA LEU A 149 -12.10 -25.74 -19.29
C LEU A 149 -10.67 -25.56 -19.80
N VAL A 150 -9.74 -25.30 -18.89
CA VAL A 150 -8.32 -25.28 -19.24
C VAL A 150 -7.87 -26.71 -19.52
N VAL A 151 -7.29 -26.95 -20.69
CA VAL A 151 -6.81 -28.29 -21.11
C VAL A 151 -5.29 -28.40 -21.15
N GLY A 152 -4.59 -27.28 -21.33
CA GLY A 152 -3.14 -27.26 -21.37
C GLY A 152 -2.61 -25.88 -21.68
N THR A 153 -1.29 -25.79 -21.89
CA THR A 153 -0.61 -24.50 -22.12
C THR A 153 0.51 -24.67 -23.15
N SER A 154 0.91 -23.59 -23.82
CA SER A 154 2.10 -23.62 -24.67
C SER A 154 2.92 -22.35 -24.52
N VAL A 155 4.23 -22.45 -24.74
CA VAL A 155 5.18 -21.34 -24.60
C VAL A 155 5.86 -21.11 -25.95
N SER A 156 5.78 -19.89 -26.46
CA SER A 156 6.54 -19.44 -27.62
C SER A 156 7.58 -18.40 -27.20
N GLN A 157 8.77 -18.48 -27.79
CA GLN A 157 9.84 -17.51 -27.53
C GLN A 157 9.92 -16.44 -28.62
N TYR A 158 10.34 -15.25 -28.20
CA TYR A 158 10.72 -14.15 -29.06
C TYR A 158 12.03 -13.57 -28.54
N LEU A 159 13.01 -13.30 -29.41
CA LEU A 159 14.20 -12.48 -29.06
C LEU A 159 15.08 -13.00 -27.90
N LEU A 160 15.67 -14.18 -28.02
CA LEU A 160 16.77 -14.56 -27.10
C LEU A 160 18.00 -13.67 -27.35
N GLU A 161 18.53 -13.04 -26.31
CA GLU A 161 19.78 -12.27 -26.35
C GLU A 161 21.00 -13.20 -26.48
N LYS A 162 21.26 -13.70 -27.69
CA LYS A 162 22.34 -14.67 -27.96
C LYS A 162 23.72 -14.14 -27.56
N SER A 163 23.96 -12.83 -27.69
CA SER A 163 25.28 -12.24 -27.43
C SER A 163 25.71 -12.33 -25.97
N ARG A 164 24.75 -12.45 -25.03
CA ARG A 164 25.05 -12.61 -23.60
C ARG A 164 25.89 -13.85 -23.30
N VAL A 165 25.78 -14.89 -24.14
CA VAL A 165 26.56 -16.13 -24.00
C VAL A 165 28.06 -15.86 -24.03
N VAL A 166 28.50 -14.89 -24.85
CA VAL A 166 29.93 -14.61 -25.06
C VAL A 166 30.40 -13.29 -24.45
N PHE A 167 29.45 -12.42 -24.08
CA PHE A 167 29.74 -11.08 -23.58
C PHE A 167 28.83 -10.68 -22.42
N GLN A 168 29.41 -10.10 -21.38
CA GLN A 168 28.67 -9.48 -20.27
C GLN A 168 29.23 -8.09 -19.97
N ALA A 169 28.35 -7.13 -19.69
CA ALA A 169 28.76 -5.82 -19.22
C ALA A 169 29.25 -5.90 -17.76
N HIS A 170 30.01 -4.90 -17.33
CA HIS A 170 30.51 -4.81 -15.96
C HIS A 170 29.34 -4.80 -14.95
N GLY A 171 29.37 -5.70 -13.98
CA GLY A 171 28.32 -5.88 -12.97
C GLY A 171 27.17 -6.81 -13.40
N GLU A 172 27.21 -7.38 -14.61
CA GLU A 172 26.23 -8.35 -15.11
C GLU A 172 26.76 -9.80 -15.07
N ARG A 173 25.84 -10.77 -15.15
CA ARG A 173 26.17 -12.20 -15.34
C ARG A 173 25.74 -12.69 -16.72
N ASN A 174 26.30 -13.86 -17.07
CA ASN A 174 25.77 -14.71 -18.11
C ASN A 174 24.45 -15.39 -17.63
N TYR A 175 23.85 -16.23 -18.46
CA TYR A 175 22.65 -17.00 -18.09
C TYR A 175 22.86 -17.83 -16.81
N HIS A 176 21.83 -17.93 -15.98
CA HIS A 176 21.95 -18.54 -14.65
C HIS A 176 22.42 -19.99 -14.70
N VAL A 177 21.98 -20.75 -15.72
CA VAL A 177 22.31 -22.18 -15.89
C VAL A 177 23.80 -22.46 -15.85
N PHE A 178 24.67 -21.56 -16.31
CA PHE A 178 26.12 -21.78 -16.26
C PHE A 178 26.65 -21.82 -14.84
N TYR A 179 26.15 -20.94 -13.98
CA TYR A 179 26.60 -20.84 -12.58
C TYR A 179 25.91 -21.90 -11.72
N GLU A 180 24.63 -22.20 -11.99
CA GLU A 180 23.89 -23.29 -11.36
C GLU A 180 24.55 -24.64 -11.65
N LEU A 181 24.98 -24.88 -12.90
CA LEU A 181 25.75 -26.06 -13.30
C LEU A 181 27.07 -26.18 -12.52
N LEU A 182 27.84 -25.09 -12.45
CA LEU A 182 29.13 -25.05 -11.75
C LEU A 182 28.97 -25.17 -10.23
N ALA A 183 27.88 -24.69 -9.65
CA ALA A 183 27.64 -24.81 -8.21
C ALA A 183 27.09 -26.20 -7.85
N GLY A 184 26.11 -26.70 -8.60
CA GLY A 184 25.28 -27.84 -8.21
C GLY A 184 25.76 -29.22 -8.65
N LEU A 185 26.62 -29.34 -9.67
CA LEU A 185 27.09 -30.66 -10.10
C LEU A 185 27.98 -31.37 -9.06
N PRO A 186 27.86 -32.70 -8.90
CA PRO A 186 28.79 -33.49 -8.09
C PRO A 186 30.22 -33.40 -8.62
N VAL A 187 31.21 -33.43 -7.72
CA VAL A 187 32.64 -33.31 -8.07
C VAL A 187 33.08 -34.32 -9.13
N GLU A 188 32.65 -35.58 -9.02
CA GLU A 188 32.97 -36.62 -10.01
C GLU A 188 32.44 -36.31 -11.41
N GLN A 189 31.27 -35.66 -11.52
CA GLN A 189 30.70 -35.27 -12.81
C GLN A 189 31.38 -34.00 -13.36
N LYS A 190 31.75 -33.06 -12.48
CA LYS A 190 32.54 -31.88 -12.86
C LYS A 190 33.88 -32.28 -13.47
N GLU A 191 34.59 -33.23 -12.86
CA GLU A 191 35.85 -33.75 -13.39
C GLU A 191 35.66 -34.41 -14.77
N LYS A 192 34.60 -35.21 -14.95
CA LYS A 192 34.28 -35.82 -16.26
C LYS A 192 33.99 -34.78 -17.35
N LEU A 193 33.39 -33.65 -16.98
CA LEU A 193 33.04 -32.56 -17.88
C LEU A 193 34.16 -31.49 -18.00
N TYR A 194 35.31 -31.70 -17.36
CA TYR A 194 36.42 -30.74 -17.31
C TYR A 194 35.98 -29.37 -16.77
N LEU A 195 35.09 -29.35 -15.78
CA LEU A 195 34.55 -28.12 -15.19
C LEU A 195 35.42 -27.60 -14.05
N GLN A 196 35.61 -26.28 -14.01
CA GLN A 196 36.34 -25.52 -12.98
C GLN A 196 35.45 -24.43 -12.38
N GLU A 197 36.00 -23.59 -11.50
CA GLU A 197 35.28 -22.43 -10.94
C GLU A 197 34.95 -21.37 -12.01
N ALA A 198 33.90 -20.59 -11.76
CA ALA A 198 33.35 -19.64 -12.73
C ALA A 198 34.38 -18.59 -13.22
N GLU A 199 35.31 -18.18 -12.35
CA GLU A 199 36.36 -17.20 -12.65
C GLU A 199 37.34 -17.70 -13.73
N SER A 200 37.43 -19.02 -13.91
CA SER A 200 38.35 -19.69 -14.85
C SER A 200 37.85 -19.63 -16.29
N TYR A 201 36.59 -19.23 -16.51
CA TYR A 201 35.98 -19.19 -17.84
C TYR A 201 35.85 -17.77 -18.36
N PHE A 202 36.44 -17.53 -19.54
CA PHE A 202 36.37 -16.24 -20.22
C PHE A 202 34.93 -15.77 -20.48
N TYR A 203 33.97 -16.68 -20.67
CA TYR A 203 32.57 -16.31 -20.87
C TYR A 203 31.78 -16.02 -19.59
N LEU A 204 32.39 -16.15 -18.41
CA LEU A 204 31.72 -15.89 -17.12
C LEU A 204 32.39 -14.78 -16.31
N ASN A 205 33.68 -14.54 -16.52
CA ASN A 205 34.49 -13.62 -15.70
C ASN A 205 34.52 -12.16 -16.21
N GLN A 206 34.00 -11.86 -17.40
CA GLN A 206 34.03 -10.51 -18.00
C GLN A 206 33.25 -9.48 -17.18
N GLY A 207 32.09 -9.89 -16.63
CA GLY A 207 31.22 -9.03 -15.83
C GLY A 207 31.75 -8.74 -14.42
N ARG A 208 32.78 -9.47 -13.95
CA ARG A 208 33.35 -9.38 -12.58
C ARG A 208 32.35 -9.56 -11.44
N ALA A 209 31.24 -10.26 -11.69
CA ALA A 209 30.17 -10.48 -10.72
C ALA A 209 29.70 -11.93 -10.80
N CYS A 210 30.46 -12.89 -10.24
CA CYS A 210 30.10 -14.30 -10.24
C CYS A 210 28.95 -14.60 -9.26
N ASP A 211 28.88 -13.91 -8.13
CA ASP A 211 27.89 -14.15 -7.08
C ASP A 211 26.72 -13.15 -7.11
N VAL A 212 25.54 -13.59 -6.68
CA VAL A 212 24.34 -12.76 -6.50
C VAL A 212 23.88 -12.83 -5.05
N LEU A 213 23.75 -11.67 -4.40
CA LEU A 213 23.30 -11.58 -3.01
C LEU A 213 21.89 -12.17 -2.86
N GLY A 214 21.75 -13.16 -1.97
CA GLY A 214 20.46 -13.80 -1.67
C GLY A 214 20.02 -14.89 -2.65
N LYS A 215 20.87 -15.28 -3.62
CA LYS A 215 20.64 -16.43 -4.51
C LYS A 215 21.61 -17.56 -4.16
N GLU A 216 21.11 -18.79 -4.08
CA GLU A 216 21.91 -20.00 -3.88
C GLU A 216 21.88 -20.86 -5.15
N ASP A 217 22.85 -20.62 -6.06
CA ASP A 217 22.90 -21.29 -7.37
C ASP A 217 22.94 -22.84 -7.25
N SER A 218 23.46 -23.41 -6.15
CA SER A 218 23.43 -24.86 -5.91
C SER A 218 22.03 -25.40 -5.64
N GLN A 219 21.20 -24.65 -4.91
CA GLN A 219 19.82 -25.04 -4.62
C GLN A 219 18.95 -24.88 -5.86
N ASP A 220 19.16 -23.80 -6.62
CA ASP A 220 18.46 -23.57 -7.88
C ASP A 220 18.78 -24.65 -8.93
N PHE A 221 20.02 -25.16 -8.95
CA PHE A 221 20.36 -26.32 -9.79
C PHE A 221 19.55 -27.57 -9.44
N LEU A 222 19.30 -27.85 -8.16
CA LEU A 222 18.46 -28.98 -7.74
C LEU A 222 17.03 -28.81 -8.25
N VAL A 223 16.47 -27.59 -8.16
CA VAL A 223 15.14 -27.28 -8.68
C VAL A 223 15.11 -27.43 -10.21
N LEU A 224 16.15 -26.98 -10.90
CA LEU A 224 16.29 -27.14 -12.35
C LEU A 224 16.31 -28.61 -12.76
N VAL A 225 17.11 -29.46 -12.09
CA VAL A 225 17.19 -30.89 -12.38
C VAL A 225 15.84 -31.55 -12.16
N GLN A 226 15.15 -31.27 -11.04
CA GLN A 226 13.81 -31.78 -10.77
C GLN A 226 12.80 -31.37 -11.85
N ALA A 227 12.88 -30.13 -12.34
CA ALA A 227 12.02 -29.66 -13.42
C ALA A 227 12.31 -30.36 -14.75
N LEU A 228 13.59 -30.57 -15.09
CA LEU A 228 14.03 -31.28 -16.30
C LEU A 228 13.64 -32.77 -16.27
N GLU A 229 13.76 -33.42 -15.11
CA GLU A 229 13.27 -34.79 -14.91
C GLU A 229 11.73 -34.85 -15.00
N GLY A 230 11.03 -33.83 -14.49
CA GLY A 230 9.58 -33.71 -14.55
C GLY A 230 9.00 -33.68 -15.98
N ILE A 231 9.73 -33.13 -16.96
CA ILE A 231 9.38 -33.19 -18.38
C ILE A 231 9.83 -34.48 -19.08
N SER A 232 10.28 -35.48 -18.31
CA SER A 232 10.66 -36.82 -18.78
C SER A 232 11.86 -36.84 -19.73
N LEU A 233 12.86 -35.98 -19.50
CA LEU A 233 14.16 -36.08 -20.15
C LEU A 233 14.92 -37.30 -19.61
N SER A 234 15.59 -38.05 -20.49
CA SER A 234 16.42 -39.19 -20.08
C SER A 234 17.78 -38.73 -19.55
N ASP A 235 18.43 -39.56 -18.72
CA ASP A 235 19.77 -39.28 -18.17
C ASP A 235 20.81 -39.00 -19.27
N ASP A 236 20.71 -39.69 -20.41
CA ASP A 236 21.54 -39.44 -21.60
C ASP A 236 21.33 -38.03 -22.17
N GLN A 237 20.09 -37.55 -22.18
CA GLN A 237 19.77 -36.20 -22.65
C GLN A 237 20.24 -35.14 -21.65
N LEU A 238 20.06 -35.36 -20.35
CA LEU A 238 20.60 -34.47 -19.31
C LEU A 238 22.12 -34.37 -19.41
N SER A 239 22.80 -35.51 -19.52
CA SER A 239 24.26 -35.56 -19.69
C SER A 239 24.71 -34.83 -20.96
N SER A 240 23.92 -34.92 -22.04
CA SER A 240 24.18 -34.19 -23.29
C SER A 240 24.02 -32.68 -23.12
N ILE A 241 23.01 -32.21 -22.37
CA ILE A 241 22.81 -30.79 -22.05
C ILE A 241 24.02 -30.26 -21.28
N TRP A 242 24.46 -30.98 -20.23
CA TRP A 242 25.64 -30.61 -19.43
C TRP A 242 26.92 -30.60 -20.27
N ALA A 243 27.10 -31.57 -21.17
CA ALA A 243 28.22 -31.60 -22.09
C ALA A 243 28.23 -30.41 -23.06
N ILE A 244 27.06 -29.99 -23.58
CA ILE A 244 26.96 -28.80 -24.46
C ILE A 244 27.32 -27.53 -23.68
N LEU A 245 26.80 -27.35 -22.46
CA LEU A 245 27.11 -26.17 -21.65
C LEU A 245 28.59 -26.12 -21.25
N ALA A 246 29.16 -27.26 -20.83
CA ALA A 246 30.59 -27.38 -20.56
C ALA A 246 31.45 -27.07 -21.79
N ALA A 247 31.05 -27.57 -22.96
CA ALA A 247 31.73 -27.28 -24.22
C ALA A 247 31.67 -25.80 -24.60
N ILE A 248 30.55 -25.11 -24.34
CA ILE A 248 30.44 -23.66 -24.55
C ILE A 248 31.42 -22.89 -23.65
N LEU A 249 31.53 -23.26 -22.38
CA LEU A 249 32.47 -22.63 -21.45
C LEU A 249 33.94 -22.86 -21.89
N GLN A 250 34.27 -24.08 -22.28
CA GLN A 250 35.60 -24.45 -22.77
C GLN A 250 35.95 -23.78 -24.11
N LEU A 251 34.96 -23.60 -25.00
CA LEU A 251 35.15 -22.84 -26.24
C LEU A 251 35.66 -21.42 -25.95
N GLY A 252 35.12 -20.75 -24.93
CA GLY A 252 35.53 -19.38 -24.57
C GLY A 252 37.00 -19.25 -24.16
N ASN A 253 37.59 -20.33 -23.66
CA ASN A 253 38.99 -20.37 -23.22
C ASN A 253 39.98 -20.65 -24.37
N ILE A 254 39.51 -20.92 -25.59
CA ILE A 254 40.39 -21.05 -26.75
C ILE A 254 41.01 -19.68 -27.05
N CYS A 255 42.34 -19.62 -26.93
CA CYS A 255 43.14 -18.45 -27.28
C CYS A 255 43.78 -18.61 -28.67
N PHE A 256 43.83 -17.52 -29.42
CA PHE A 256 44.46 -17.46 -30.73
C PHE A 256 45.72 -16.60 -30.67
N THR A 257 46.76 -17.04 -31.38
CA THR A 257 47.98 -16.30 -31.63
C THR A 257 48.08 -15.98 -33.11
N SER A 258 48.64 -14.81 -33.42
CA SER A 258 48.95 -14.45 -34.80
C SER A 258 50.19 -15.20 -35.29
N TYR A 259 50.11 -15.75 -36.48
CA TYR A 259 51.22 -16.37 -37.19
C TYR A 259 51.31 -15.73 -38.58
N GLU A 260 52.41 -15.04 -38.88
CA GLU A 260 52.63 -14.43 -40.18
C GLU A 260 53.14 -15.46 -41.18
N LYS A 261 52.41 -15.63 -42.28
CA LYS A 261 52.87 -16.43 -43.43
C LYS A 261 52.53 -15.67 -44.70
N GLU A 262 53.56 -15.35 -45.50
CA GLU A 262 53.42 -14.70 -46.81
C GLU A 262 52.68 -13.35 -46.77
N SER A 263 53.01 -12.49 -45.80
CA SER A 263 52.50 -11.10 -45.64
C SER A 263 51.06 -10.95 -45.15
N TYR A 264 50.39 -12.05 -44.78
CA TYR A 264 49.07 -12.05 -44.15
C TYR A 264 49.13 -12.62 -42.74
N GLU A 265 48.34 -12.04 -41.83
CA GLU A 265 48.19 -12.49 -40.45
C GLU A 265 47.20 -13.66 -40.39
N HIS A 266 47.67 -14.85 -39.98
CA HIS A 266 46.84 -16.04 -39.82
C HIS A 266 46.60 -16.31 -38.33
N ALA A 267 45.38 -16.72 -37.98
CA ALA A 267 45.06 -17.20 -36.65
C ALA A 267 45.50 -18.65 -36.47
N ALA A 268 46.37 -18.89 -35.49
CA ALA A 268 46.69 -20.21 -34.98
C ALA A 268 46.17 -20.35 -33.54
N ILE A 269 45.88 -21.58 -33.11
CA ILE A 269 45.47 -21.84 -31.74
C ILE A 269 46.71 -21.92 -30.86
N ALA A 270 46.70 -21.20 -29.73
CA ALA A 270 47.84 -21.13 -28.81
C ALA A 270 48.07 -22.46 -28.06
N SER A 271 46.98 -23.09 -27.61
CA SER A 271 46.99 -24.39 -26.91
C SER A 271 45.94 -25.33 -27.50
N GLY A 272 46.35 -26.57 -27.82
CA GLY A 272 45.45 -27.58 -28.35
C GLY A 272 44.57 -28.27 -27.30
N THR A 273 44.79 -28.00 -26.01
CA THR A 273 44.10 -28.69 -24.91
C THR A 273 42.59 -28.40 -24.90
N GLU A 274 42.21 -27.13 -24.97
CA GLU A 274 40.82 -26.69 -24.87
C GLU A 274 40.01 -27.22 -26.05
N ILE A 275 40.57 -27.17 -27.26
CA ILE A 275 39.86 -27.64 -28.46
C ILE A 275 39.69 -29.16 -28.47
N GLN A 276 40.66 -29.92 -27.94
CA GLN A 276 40.53 -31.36 -27.74
C GLN A 276 39.46 -31.70 -26.71
N ILE A 277 39.36 -30.94 -25.61
CA ILE A 277 38.31 -31.09 -24.61
C ILE A 277 36.94 -30.85 -25.24
N VAL A 278 36.76 -29.73 -25.97
CA VAL A 278 35.49 -29.42 -26.66
C VAL A 278 35.12 -30.52 -27.65
N ALA A 279 36.08 -30.99 -28.46
CA ALA A 279 35.87 -32.06 -29.42
C ALA A 279 35.44 -33.37 -28.73
N LYS A 280 36.04 -33.69 -27.58
CA LYS A 280 35.68 -34.86 -26.77
C LYS A 280 34.28 -34.75 -26.15
N LEU A 281 33.92 -33.58 -25.60
CA LEU A 281 32.61 -33.34 -24.98
C LEU A 281 31.48 -33.42 -26.01
N LEU A 282 31.68 -32.84 -27.19
CA LEU A 282 30.69 -32.82 -28.27
C LEU A 282 30.80 -34.06 -29.19
N CYS A 283 31.73 -34.98 -28.92
CA CYS A 283 32.01 -36.17 -29.72
C CYS A 283 32.16 -35.87 -31.22
N VAL A 284 33.01 -34.90 -31.55
CA VAL A 284 33.37 -34.49 -32.92
C VAL A 284 34.88 -34.56 -33.14
N SER A 285 35.33 -34.49 -34.41
CA SER A 285 36.75 -34.44 -34.72
C SER A 285 37.38 -33.10 -34.30
N ALA A 286 38.49 -33.18 -33.55
CA ALA A 286 39.26 -32.01 -33.14
C ALA A 286 39.85 -31.24 -34.35
N ASP A 287 40.31 -31.95 -35.38
CA ASP A 287 40.90 -31.34 -36.58
C ASP A 287 39.85 -30.53 -37.36
N PHE A 288 38.64 -31.08 -37.53
CA PHE A 288 37.57 -30.37 -38.19
C PHE A 288 37.08 -29.17 -37.35
N LEU A 289 37.02 -29.30 -36.02
CA LEU A 289 36.67 -28.17 -35.16
C LEU A 289 37.74 -27.07 -35.22
N GLN A 290 39.02 -27.42 -35.21
CA GLN A 290 40.13 -26.49 -35.35
C GLN A 290 40.06 -25.73 -36.67
N THR A 291 39.84 -26.44 -37.78
CA THR A 291 39.68 -25.80 -39.09
C THR A 291 38.45 -24.90 -39.16
N ALA A 292 37.32 -25.25 -38.54
CA ALA A 292 36.12 -24.41 -38.53
C ALA A 292 36.28 -23.07 -37.79
N VAL A 293 37.17 -23.04 -36.79
CA VAL A 293 37.46 -21.84 -35.99
C VAL A 293 38.56 -20.99 -36.60
N THR A 294 39.56 -21.60 -37.26
CA THR A 294 40.74 -20.91 -37.82
C THR A 294 40.62 -20.59 -39.31
N HIS A 295 39.77 -21.30 -40.05
CA HIS A 295 39.58 -21.15 -41.48
C HIS A 295 38.09 -20.92 -41.80
N ARG A 296 37.83 -20.23 -42.90
CA ARG A 296 36.53 -20.10 -43.54
C ARG A 296 36.52 -20.93 -44.82
N VAL A 297 35.48 -21.72 -45.03
CA VAL A 297 35.32 -22.49 -46.26
C VAL A 297 34.40 -21.74 -47.20
N THR A 298 34.91 -21.45 -48.40
CA THR A 298 34.10 -20.94 -49.50
C THR A 298 33.88 -22.08 -50.49
N VAL A 299 32.61 -22.49 -50.63
CA VAL A 299 32.22 -23.51 -51.60
C VAL A 299 32.04 -22.84 -52.95
N THR A 300 32.91 -23.16 -53.90
CA THR A 300 32.75 -22.79 -55.31
C THR A 300 32.07 -23.92 -56.08
N ALA A 301 31.72 -23.70 -57.35
CA ALA A 301 31.03 -24.70 -58.17
C ALA A 301 31.83 -26.00 -58.40
N TYR A 302 33.15 -25.96 -58.19
CA TYR A 302 34.06 -27.09 -58.46
C TYR A 302 34.82 -27.56 -57.21
N ASP A 303 35.18 -26.65 -56.28
CA ASP A 303 35.98 -27.00 -55.10
C ASP A 303 35.60 -26.23 -53.82
N ARG A 304 35.96 -26.80 -52.66
CA ARG A 304 35.92 -26.15 -51.33
C ARG A 304 37.26 -25.48 -51.05
N ILE A 305 37.28 -24.15 -51.01
CA ILE A 305 38.49 -23.37 -50.73
C ILE A 305 38.53 -23.03 -49.23
N PHE A 306 39.63 -23.38 -48.57
CA PHE A 306 39.88 -23.04 -47.16
C PHE A 306 40.69 -21.75 -47.10
N ILE A 307 40.10 -20.70 -46.54
CA ILE A 307 40.73 -19.39 -46.40
C ILE A 307 41.05 -19.18 -44.92
N PRO A 308 42.31 -18.99 -44.53
CA PRO A 308 42.67 -18.73 -43.14
C PRO A 308 42.06 -17.40 -42.66
N LEU A 309 41.69 -17.35 -41.37
CA LEU A 309 41.11 -16.18 -40.72
C LEU A 309 42.18 -15.38 -39.97
N SER A 310 41.94 -14.08 -39.80
CA SER A 310 42.68 -13.26 -38.84
C SER A 310 42.32 -13.66 -37.41
N VAL A 311 43.13 -13.22 -36.43
CA VAL A 311 42.86 -13.47 -35.00
C VAL A 311 41.45 -13.00 -34.60
N GLU A 312 41.06 -11.79 -35.01
CA GLU A 312 39.71 -11.26 -34.78
C GLU A 312 38.63 -12.14 -35.45
N GLY A 313 38.86 -12.57 -36.71
CA GLY A 313 37.93 -13.42 -37.43
C GLY A 313 37.77 -14.83 -36.83
N ALA A 314 38.80 -15.34 -36.16
CA ALA A 314 38.78 -16.60 -35.42
C ALA A 314 38.06 -16.46 -34.06
N ILE A 315 38.23 -15.34 -33.36
CA ILE A 315 37.44 -15.01 -32.15
C ILE A 315 35.95 -14.93 -32.50
N ASP A 316 35.61 -14.24 -33.58
CA ASP A 316 34.24 -14.16 -34.08
C ASP A 316 33.68 -15.54 -34.48
N ALA A 317 34.53 -16.43 -35.03
CA ALA A 317 34.17 -17.80 -35.37
C ALA A 317 33.78 -18.60 -34.13
N ARG A 318 34.66 -18.61 -33.13
CA ARG A 318 34.49 -19.27 -31.83
C ARG A 318 33.21 -18.80 -31.14
N ASP A 319 33.03 -17.48 -31.06
CA ASP A 319 31.89 -16.86 -30.42
C ASP A 319 30.59 -17.15 -31.16
N SER A 320 30.61 -17.20 -32.50
CA SER A 320 29.46 -17.60 -33.31
C SER A 320 29.05 -19.06 -33.06
N ILE A 321 30.02 -19.96 -32.93
CA ILE A 321 29.78 -21.37 -32.59
C ILE A 321 29.13 -21.49 -31.20
N ALA A 322 29.68 -20.80 -30.19
CA ALA A 322 29.15 -20.80 -28.83
C ALA A 322 27.69 -20.30 -28.78
N LYS A 323 27.39 -19.16 -29.45
CA LYS A 323 26.03 -18.61 -29.58
C LYS A 323 25.08 -19.60 -30.26
N THR A 324 25.55 -20.27 -31.30
CA THR A 324 24.76 -21.24 -32.08
C THR A 324 24.40 -22.46 -31.24
N LEU A 325 25.38 -23.05 -30.54
CA LEU A 325 25.15 -24.19 -29.66
C LEU A 325 24.12 -23.87 -28.59
N TYR A 326 24.26 -22.72 -27.92
CA TYR A 326 23.34 -22.29 -26.88
C TYR A 326 21.92 -22.03 -27.42
N TYR A 327 21.81 -21.30 -28.53
CA TYR A 327 20.52 -20.97 -29.13
C TYR A 327 19.76 -22.23 -29.58
N LEU A 328 20.44 -23.16 -30.25
CA LEU A 328 19.82 -24.40 -30.71
C LEU A 328 19.45 -25.33 -29.55
N LEU A 329 20.24 -25.35 -28.47
CA LEU A 329 19.90 -26.04 -27.23
C LEU A 329 18.63 -25.46 -26.60
N PHE A 330 18.53 -24.13 -26.52
CA PHE A 330 17.36 -23.45 -25.94
C PHE A 330 16.09 -23.68 -26.78
N GLU A 331 16.17 -23.57 -28.10
CA GLU A 331 15.10 -23.93 -29.03
C GLU A 331 14.63 -25.38 -28.83
N TRP A 332 15.58 -26.32 -28.73
CA TRP A 332 15.27 -27.73 -28.51
C TRP A 332 14.58 -27.96 -27.17
N LEU A 333 15.05 -27.32 -26.09
CA LEU A 333 14.41 -27.40 -24.77
C LEU A 333 12.98 -26.86 -24.83
N LEU A 334 12.74 -25.75 -25.53
CA LEU A 334 11.41 -25.19 -25.70
C LEU A 334 10.47 -26.13 -26.45
N VAL A 335 10.96 -26.85 -27.46
CA VAL A 335 10.19 -27.90 -28.15
C VAL A 335 9.81 -29.02 -27.17
N ARG A 336 10.77 -29.52 -26.37
CA ARG A 336 10.49 -30.56 -25.36
C ARG A 336 9.51 -30.11 -24.29
N ILE A 337 9.62 -28.87 -23.84
CA ILE A 337 8.67 -28.26 -22.91
C ILE A 337 7.27 -28.24 -23.51
N ASN A 338 7.12 -27.84 -24.78
CA ASN A 338 5.82 -27.81 -25.45
C ASN A 338 5.26 -29.19 -25.75
N GLU A 339 6.08 -30.18 -26.10
CA GLU A 339 5.65 -31.60 -26.21
C GLU A 339 5.06 -32.11 -24.88
N TRP A 340 5.53 -31.58 -23.75
CA TRP A 340 5.01 -31.90 -22.44
C TRP A 340 3.77 -31.06 -22.06
N LEU A 341 3.78 -29.75 -22.30
CA LEU A 341 2.72 -28.82 -21.86
C LEU A 341 1.49 -28.74 -22.78
N ALA A 342 1.69 -28.83 -24.10
CA ALA A 342 0.66 -28.51 -25.08
C ALA A 342 -0.41 -29.61 -25.14
N PRO A 343 -1.71 -29.23 -25.19
CA PRO A 343 -2.78 -30.21 -25.36
C PRO A 343 -2.86 -30.70 -26.81
N TRP A 344 -3.47 -31.86 -27.01
CA TRP A 344 -3.71 -32.43 -28.34
C TRP A 344 -4.89 -31.76 -29.06
N GLU A 345 -5.86 -31.22 -28.30
CA GLU A 345 -7.07 -30.57 -28.80
C GLU A 345 -7.34 -29.26 -28.02
N SER A 346 -7.78 -28.21 -28.72
CA SER A 346 -8.13 -26.91 -28.14
C SER A 346 -9.10 -26.14 -29.06
N ASP A 347 -10.09 -25.47 -28.47
CA ASP A 347 -11.06 -24.65 -29.22
C ASP A 347 -10.64 -23.17 -29.27
N CYS A 348 -10.05 -22.68 -28.18
CA CYS A 348 -9.64 -21.28 -28.03
C CYS A 348 -8.31 -21.18 -27.26
N ALA A 349 -7.56 -20.10 -27.50
CA ALA A 349 -6.32 -19.81 -26.81
C ALA A 349 -6.32 -18.38 -26.26
N LEU A 350 -6.00 -18.24 -24.97
CA LEU A 350 -5.73 -16.97 -24.31
C LEU A 350 -4.22 -16.72 -24.28
N GLY A 351 -3.74 -15.71 -25.01
CA GLY A 351 -2.32 -15.36 -25.07
C GLY A 351 -1.90 -14.39 -23.97
N ILE A 352 -0.84 -14.69 -23.23
CA ILE A 352 -0.23 -13.80 -22.23
C ILE A 352 1.17 -13.45 -22.72
N VAL A 353 1.41 -12.16 -22.93
CA VAL A 353 2.63 -11.62 -23.52
C VAL A 353 3.49 -10.98 -22.43
N ASP A 354 4.65 -11.56 -22.16
CA ASP A 354 5.70 -11.03 -21.29
C ASP A 354 6.96 -10.75 -22.12
N ILE A 355 7.15 -9.49 -22.52
CA ILE A 355 8.29 -9.06 -23.35
C ILE A 355 9.30 -8.30 -22.50
N HIS A 356 10.57 -8.28 -22.92
CA HIS A 356 11.61 -7.49 -22.28
C HIS A 356 11.17 -6.05 -22.07
N GLY A 357 11.51 -5.51 -20.89
CA GLY A 357 11.27 -4.10 -20.64
C GLY A 357 12.18 -3.21 -21.48
N PHE A 358 11.80 -1.95 -21.65
CA PHE A 358 12.68 -0.92 -22.19
C PHE A 358 13.98 -0.82 -21.37
N GLU A 359 15.12 -0.76 -22.06
CA GLU A 359 16.46 -0.77 -21.43
C GLU A 359 17.30 0.40 -21.92
N ASN A 360 17.87 1.14 -20.96
CA ASN A 360 18.90 2.14 -21.20
C ASN A 360 20.04 1.89 -20.23
N LEU A 361 21.09 1.24 -20.73
CA LEU A 361 22.29 0.90 -19.99
C LEU A 361 23.38 1.94 -20.26
N GLY A 362 24.48 1.90 -19.49
CA GLY A 362 25.63 2.78 -19.73
C GLY A 362 26.28 2.57 -21.10
N MET A 363 26.20 1.34 -21.64
CA MET A 363 26.71 0.97 -22.96
C MET A 363 25.62 0.18 -23.71
N ASN A 364 24.97 0.79 -24.69
CA ASN A 364 23.89 0.16 -25.46
C ASN A 364 24.41 -0.29 -26.83
N SER A 365 24.07 -1.53 -27.21
CA SER A 365 24.48 -2.19 -28.44
C SER A 365 23.27 -2.47 -29.36
N LEU A 366 23.49 -3.21 -30.46
CA LEU A 366 22.46 -3.61 -31.43
C LEU A 366 21.28 -4.35 -30.76
N GLU A 367 21.57 -5.14 -29.74
CA GLU A 367 20.57 -5.91 -29.00
C GLU A 367 19.60 -5.00 -28.25
N GLN A 368 20.12 -3.97 -27.56
CA GLN A 368 19.30 -2.94 -26.92
C GLN A 368 18.50 -2.15 -27.97
N LEU A 369 19.06 -1.88 -29.15
CA LEU A 369 18.33 -1.24 -30.24
C LEU A 369 17.14 -2.10 -30.69
N CYS A 370 17.31 -3.42 -30.82
CA CYS A 370 16.23 -4.34 -31.15
C CYS A 370 15.18 -4.42 -30.03
N ILE A 371 15.59 -4.51 -28.76
CA ILE A 371 14.68 -4.54 -27.60
C ILE A 371 13.86 -3.25 -27.52
N ASN A 372 14.50 -2.10 -27.65
CA ASN A 372 13.84 -0.80 -27.57
C ASN A 372 12.94 -0.57 -28.79
N PHE A 373 13.32 -1.04 -29.98
CA PHE A 373 12.45 -1.05 -31.16
C PHE A 373 11.20 -1.92 -30.98
N ALA A 374 11.31 -3.11 -30.39
CA ALA A 374 10.14 -3.93 -30.04
C ALA A 374 9.20 -3.20 -29.07
N ASN A 375 9.76 -2.55 -28.03
CA ASN A 375 8.98 -1.76 -27.07
C ASN A 375 8.29 -0.56 -27.73
N GLU A 376 8.96 0.13 -28.64
CA GLU A 376 8.37 1.23 -29.44
C GLU A 376 7.18 0.73 -30.28
N HIS A 377 7.29 -0.46 -30.88
CA HIS A 377 6.22 -1.08 -31.66
C HIS A 377 5.00 -1.45 -30.80
N LEU A 378 5.24 -2.06 -29.64
CA LEU A 378 4.17 -2.42 -28.68
C LEU A 378 3.51 -1.18 -28.10
N GLN A 379 4.29 -0.11 -27.86
CA GLN A 379 3.77 1.16 -27.37
C GLN A 379 2.86 1.82 -28.41
N HIS A 380 3.27 1.81 -29.68
CA HIS A 380 2.42 2.30 -30.77
C HIS A 380 1.14 1.47 -30.92
N PHE A 381 1.25 0.14 -30.87
CA PHE A 381 0.09 -0.76 -30.87
C PHE A 381 -0.87 -0.43 -29.72
N PHE A 382 -0.36 -0.26 -28.50
CA PHE A 382 -1.15 0.14 -27.34
C PHE A 382 -1.92 1.44 -27.58
N SER A 383 -1.26 2.49 -28.05
CA SER A 383 -1.91 3.79 -28.26
C SER A 383 -3.00 3.69 -29.33
N GLN A 384 -2.79 2.93 -30.41
CA GLN A 384 -3.81 2.66 -31.43
C GLN A 384 -4.99 1.88 -30.86
N THR A 385 -4.74 0.81 -30.11
CA THR A 385 -5.81 -0.03 -29.52
C THR A 385 -6.62 0.74 -28.48
N VAL A 386 -6.00 1.55 -27.63
CA VAL A 386 -6.72 2.35 -26.63
C VAL A 386 -7.65 3.37 -27.29
N ILE A 387 -7.22 3.99 -28.40
CA ILE A 387 -8.08 4.90 -29.19
C ILE A 387 -9.24 4.11 -29.81
N ALA A 388 -8.95 2.99 -30.47
CA ALA A 388 -9.97 2.17 -31.12
C ALA A 388 -11.03 1.63 -30.13
N GLN A 389 -10.61 1.14 -28.96
CA GLN A 389 -11.51 0.67 -27.90
C GLN A 389 -12.41 1.79 -27.37
N GLU A 390 -11.88 3.01 -27.26
CA GLU A 390 -12.63 4.17 -26.78
C GLU A 390 -13.65 4.64 -27.83
N GLU A 391 -13.29 4.63 -29.12
CA GLU A 391 -14.20 4.91 -30.23
C GLU A 391 -15.29 3.84 -30.38
N GLU A 392 -14.95 2.57 -30.17
CA GLU A 392 -15.91 1.47 -30.19
C GLU A 392 -16.97 1.63 -29.09
N GLU A 393 -16.56 1.98 -27.86
CA GLU A 393 -17.52 2.20 -26.76
C GLU A 393 -18.46 3.38 -27.04
N TYR A 394 -17.95 4.46 -27.63
CA TYR A 394 -18.78 5.60 -28.02
C TYR A 394 -19.76 5.24 -29.15
N SER A 395 -19.34 4.37 -30.07
CA SER A 395 -20.19 3.83 -31.13
C SER A 395 -21.29 2.91 -30.60
N GLN A 396 -20.92 1.97 -29.72
CA GLN A 396 -21.87 1.07 -29.06
C GLN A 396 -22.93 1.84 -28.25
N GLU A 397 -22.54 2.94 -27.61
CA GLU A 397 -23.45 3.79 -26.83
C GLU A 397 -24.12 4.92 -27.65
N GLN A 398 -23.90 4.95 -28.97
CA GLN A 398 -24.47 5.93 -29.92
C GLN A 398 -24.26 7.39 -29.49
N LEU A 399 -23.06 7.70 -29.02
CA LEU A 399 -22.68 9.06 -28.63
C LEU A 399 -22.39 9.93 -29.86
N ALA A 400 -22.37 11.26 -29.68
CA ALA A 400 -21.86 12.17 -30.70
C ALA A 400 -20.41 12.53 -30.35
N TRP A 401 -19.43 11.95 -31.04
CA TRP A 401 -18.01 12.25 -30.80
C TRP A 401 -17.28 12.61 -32.10
N ILE A 402 -16.21 13.39 -31.95
CA ILE A 402 -15.27 13.68 -33.03
C ILE A 402 -14.17 12.62 -32.90
N PRO A 403 -13.84 11.87 -33.97
CA PRO A 403 -12.71 10.94 -33.96
C PRO A 403 -11.46 11.67 -33.46
N ILE A 404 -10.76 11.08 -32.51
CA ILE A 404 -9.59 11.70 -31.92
C ILE A 404 -8.54 11.69 -33.02
N SER A 405 -8.32 12.85 -33.66
CA SER A 405 -7.39 12.99 -34.78
C SER A 405 -6.07 12.31 -34.42
N SER A 406 -5.58 11.45 -35.32
CA SER A 406 -4.30 10.76 -35.23
C SER A 406 -3.16 11.79 -35.07
N MET A 407 -2.96 12.25 -33.84
CA MET A 407 -1.94 13.25 -33.45
C MET A 407 -0.51 12.70 -33.55
N TYR A 408 -0.31 11.54 -34.19
CA TYR A 408 0.98 10.85 -34.26
C TYR A 408 1.23 10.35 -35.69
N SER A 409 1.32 11.29 -36.63
CA SER A 409 1.64 10.98 -38.04
C SER A 409 3.13 10.77 -38.31
N GLU A 410 4.03 11.09 -37.36
CA GLU A 410 5.46 10.85 -37.52
C GLU A 410 5.92 9.92 -36.39
N SER A 411 6.01 8.63 -36.70
CA SER A 411 6.41 7.64 -35.72
C SER A 411 7.94 7.49 -35.70
N CYS A 412 8.54 7.40 -34.51
CA CYS A 412 9.92 6.96 -34.35
C CYS A 412 10.16 5.57 -35.00
N LEU A 413 9.09 4.78 -35.20
CA LEU A 413 9.13 3.50 -35.89
C LEU A 413 9.48 3.63 -37.37
N ASP A 414 8.86 4.57 -38.08
CA ASP A 414 9.17 4.83 -39.48
C ASP A 414 10.63 5.27 -39.63
N PHE A 415 11.11 6.09 -38.69
CA PHE A 415 12.51 6.48 -38.64
C PHE A 415 13.48 5.29 -38.49
N ILE A 416 13.13 4.28 -37.70
CA ILE A 416 13.99 3.11 -37.46
C ILE A 416 13.89 2.09 -38.60
N ALA A 417 12.69 1.84 -39.14
CA ALA A 417 12.41 0.68 -40.00
C ALA A 417 11.85 1.00 -41.40
N ALA A 418 11.45 2.24 -41.70
CA ALA A 418 10.88 2.54 -43.02
C ALA A 418 11.93 2.45 -44.13
N LYS A 419 11.52 1.91 -45.27
CA LYS A 419 12.32 1.91 -46.49
C LYS A 419 12.22 3.29 -47.16
N PRO A 420 13.28 3.80 -47.80
CA PRO A 420 14.57 3.15 -48.07
C PRO A 420 15.68 3.48 -47.05
N HIS A 421 15.49 4.46 -46.16
CA HIS A 421 16.59 5.03 -45.36
C HIS A 421 16.43 4.83 -43.85
N GLY A 422 15.57 3.95 -43.35
CA GLY A 422 15.51 3.65 -41.92
C GLY A 422 16.81 3.04 -41.40
N ILE A 423 17.15 3.27 -40.12
CA ILE A 423 18.38 2.78 -39.48
C ILE A 423 18.61 1.28 -39.75
N LEU A 424 17.58 0.46 -39.58
CA LEU A 424 17.65 -0.99 -39.75
C LEU A 424 17.85 -1.38 -41.22
N CYS A 425 17.25 -0.64 -42.17
CA CYS A 425 17.49 -0.85 -43.60
C CYS A 425 18.92 -0.49 -44.00
N ILE A 426 19.43 0.65 -43.51
CA ILE A 426 20.83 1.04 -43.74
C ILE A 426 21.77 -0.03 -43.17
N LEU A 427 21.45 -0.59 -41.99
CA LEU A 427 22.25 -1.64 -41.37
C LEU A 427 22.27 -2.91 -42.23
N ASP A 428 21.12 -3.38 -42.72
CA ASP A 428 21.04 -4.55 -43.59
C ASP A 428 21.77 -4.33 -44.92
N ASP A 429 21.58 -3.17 -45.53
CA ASP A 429 22.27 -2.80 -46.78
C ASP A 429 23.79 -2.78 -46.58
N GLN A 430 24.29 -2.18 -45.49
CA GLN A 430 25.71 -2.18 -45.17
C GLN A 430 26.23 -3.58 -44.82
N THR A 431 25.43 -4.41 -44.17
CA THR A 431 25.82 -5.78 -43.78
C THR A 431 26.06 -6.66 -45.02
N SER A 432 25.30 -6.42 -46.09
CA SER A 432 25.42 -7.13 -47.37
C SER A 432 26.67 -6.75 -48.18
N LEU A 433 27.31 -5.61 -47.88
CA LEU A 433 28.50 -5.12 -48.58
C LEU A 433 29.77 -5.67 -47.93
N THR A 434 30.68 -6.19 -48.74
CA THR A 434 31.93 -6.80 -48.27
C THR A 434 32.94 -5.78 -47.72
N GLN A 435 32.92 -4.55 -48.21
CA GLN A 435 33.84 -3.46 -47.81
C GLN A 435 33.23 -2.49 -46.78
N ALA A 436 32.00 -2.71 -46.33
CA ALA A 436 31.38 -1.83 -45.35
C ALA A 436 31.94 -2.05 -43.94
N THR A 437 32.07 -0.97 -43.19
CA THR A 437 32.50 -0.95 -41.79
C THR A 437 31.44 -0.29 -40.92
N ASP A 438 31.50 -0.50 -39.61
CA ASP A 438 30.61 0.16 -38.66
C ASP A 438 30.66 1.69 -38.78
N HIS A 439 31.82 2.25 -39.12
CA HIS A 439 31.98 3.67 -39.41
C HIS A 439 31.26 4.12 -40.68
N THR A 440 31.28 3.34 -41.77
CA THR A 440 30.54 3.69 -43.00
C THR A 440 29.03 3.62 -42.77
N PHE A 441 28.57 2.66 -41.96
CA PHE A 441 27.18 2.61 -41.49
C PHE A 441 26.81 3.88 -40.72
N LEU A 442 27.59 4.25 -39.70
CA LEU A 442 27.33 5.44 -38.89
C LEU A 442 27.34 6.73 -39.73
N GLN A 443 28.27 6.87 -40.67
CA GLN A 443 28.32 8.00 -41.59
C GLN A 443 27.06 8.13 -42.43
N LYS A 444 26.53 7.01 -42.95
CA LYS A 444 25.26 7.00 -43.69
C LYS A 444 24.07 7.38 -42.80
N CYS A 445 24.03 6.88 -41.56
CA CYS A 445 23.01 7.31 -40.60
C CYS A 445 23.09 8.82 -40.34
N HIS A 446 24.29 9.38 -40.10
CA HIS A 446 24.47 10.82 -39.92
C HIS A 446 24.06 11.64 -41.15
N TYR A 447 24.33 11.14 -42.36
CA TYR A 447 23.98 11.80 -43.61
C TYR A 447 22.46 11.87 -43.83
N HIS A 448 21.76 10.74 -43.67
CA HIS A 448 20.32 10.69 -43.92
C HIS A 448 19.46 11.24 -42.77
N HIS A 449 19.95 11.17 -41.53
CA HIS A 449 19.16 11.47 -40.34
C HIS A 449 19.65 12.63 -39.49
N GLY A 450 20.73 13.31 -39.88
CA GLY A 450 21.31 14.41 -39.09
C GLY A 450 20.33 15.52 -38.71
N ASN A 451 19.31 15.77 -39.54
CA ASN A 451 18.27 16.80 -39.33
C ASN A 451 16.94 16.24 -38.77
N SER A 452 16.85 14.93 -38.52
CA SER A 452 15.62 14.31 -37.99
C SER A 452 15.38 14.70 -36.53
N PRO A 453 14.13 14.99 -36.10
CA PRO A 453 13.83 15.29 -34.70
C PRO A 453 14.13 14.12 -33.76
N TRP A 454 14.10 12.89 -34.29
CA TRP A 454 14.30 11.62 -33.57
C TRP A 454 15.76 11.20 -33.44
N TYR A 455 16.67 11.89 -34.13
CA TYR A 455 18.09 11.54 -34.17
C TYR A 455 18.93 12.65 -33.55
N THR A 456 20.02 12.29 -32.87
CA THR A 456 20.99 13.27 -32.37
C THR A 456 22.40 12.79 -32.66
N LYS A 457 23.11 13.60 -33.44
CA LYS A 457 24.53 13.41 -33.77
C LYS A 457 25.41 13.89 -32.62
N PRO A 458 26.43 13.11 -32.19
CA PRO A 458 27.35 13.57 -31.15
C PRO A 458 28.15 14.79 -31.64
N LYS A 459 28.46 15.71 -30.71
CA LYS A 459 29.24 16.93 -31.01
C LYS A 459 30.70 16.60 -31.37
N LEU A 460 31.25 15.53 -30.80
CA LEU A 460 32.55 14.96 -31.12
C LEU A 460 32.36 13.73 -32.03
N PRO A 461 33.33 13.40 -32.91
CA PRO A 461 33.26 12.23 -33.80
C PRO A 461 33.47 10.93 -33.01
N LEU A 462 32.53 10.62 -32.14
CA LEU A 462 32.46 9.37 -31.39
C LEU A 462 31.68 8.34 -32.22
N PRO A 463 32.02 7.03 -32.14
CA PRO A 463 31.34 5.95 -32.87
C PRO A 463 29.98 5.61 -32.22
N VAL A 464 29.13 6.62 -32.02
CA VAL A 464 27.83 6.52 -31.34
C VAL A 464 26.76 7.33 -32.07
N PHE A 465 25.51 6.94 -31.90
CA PHE A 465 24.35 7.76 -32.28
C PHE A 465 23.28 7.71 -31.21
N THR A 466 22.45 8.75 -31.13
CA THR A 466 21.36 8.80 -30.14
C THR A 466 20.00 8.81 -30.86
N VAL A 467 19.11 7.93 -30.42
CA VAL A 467 17.70 7.88 -30.87
C VAL A 467 16.82 8.36 -29.73
N LYS A 468 15.85 9.23 -30.03
CA LYS A 468 14.83 9.68 -29.08
C LYS A 468 13.63 8.73 -29.14
N HIS A 469 13.62 7.75 -28.27
CA HIS A 469 12.51 6.82 -28.10
C HIS A 469 11.37 7.45 -27.30
N TYR A 470 10.19 6.80 -27.28
CA TYR A 470 9.09 7.20 -26.40
C TYR A 470 9.50 7.28 -24.91
N ALA A 471 10.47 6.46 -24.50
CA ALA A 471 10.98 6.41 -23.12
C ALA A 471 12.20 7.31 -22.86
N GLY A 472 12.55 8.17 -23.81
CA GLY A 472 13.67 9.11 -23.71
C GLY A 472 14.84 8.80 -24.67
N PRO A 473 15.89 9.63 -24.66
CA PRO A 473 17.04 9.48 -25.53
C PRO A 473 17.93 8.31 -25.09
N VAL A 474 18.27 7.42 -26.02
CA VAL A 474 19.19 6.30 -25.82
C VAL A 474 20.37 6.42 -26.80
N THR A 475 21.59 6.35 -26.26
CA THR A 475 22.82 6.42 -27.05
C THR A 475 23.33 5.01 -27.31
N TYR A 476 23.49 4.66 -28.59
CA TYR A 476 23.97 3.36 -29.05
C TYR A 476 25.40 3.45 -29.57
N GLN A 477 26.25 2.50 -29.18
CA GLN A 477 27.61 2.34 -29.67
C GLN A 477 27.63 1.41 -30.87
N VAL A 478 28.22 1.85 -31.98
CA VAL A 478 28.13 1.16 -33.27
C VAL A 478 29.13 0.01 -33.41
N HIS A 479 30.02 -0.18 -32.44
CA HIS A 479 31.06 -1.18 -32.50
C HIS A 479 30.49 -2.60 -32.70
N ASN A 480 30.99 -3.28 -33.74
CA ASN A 480 30.59 -4.62 -34.19
C ASN A 480 29.12 -4.77 -34.61
N PHE A 481 28.43 -3.69 -34.98
CA PHE A 481 27.04 -3.75 -35.44
C PHE A 481 26.88 -4.62 -36.69
N LEU A 482 27.74 -4.46 -37.69
CA LEU A 482 27.66 -5.24 -38.93
C LEU A 482 27.90 -6.73 -38.67
N ASN A 483 28.90 -7.06 -37.86
CA ASN A 483 29.21 -8.45 -37.52
C ASN A 483 28.08 -9.11 -36.71
N LYS A 484 27.52 -8.39 -35.74
CA LYS A 484 26.36 -8.87 -34.98
C LYS A 484 25.13 -9.09 -35.86
N ASN A 485 24.90 -8.22 -36.85
CA ASN A 485 23.76 -8.35 -37.75
C ASN A 485 23.90 -9.49 -38.77
N ARG A 486 25.12 -9.95 -39.08
CA ARG A 486 25.33 -11.04 -40.05
C ARG A 486 24.64 -12.35 -39.65
N ASP A 487 24.47 -12.66 -38.34
CA ASP A 487 23.80 -13.87 -37.77
C ASP A 487 23.85 -15.11 -38.69
N GLN A 488 25.04 -15.38 -39.24
CA GLN A 488 25.26 -16.43 -40.23
C GLN A 488 25.83 -17.67 -39.55
N LEU A 489 25.03 -18.73 -39.58
CA LEU A 489 25.49 -20.08 -39.27
C LEU A 489 26.47 -20.51 -40.36
N ARG A 490 27.71 -20.75 -39.93
CA ARG A 490 28.77 -21.26 -40.81
C ARG A 490 28.40 -22.69 -41.25
N PRO A 491 28.31 -22.99 -42.55
CA PRO A 491 27.89 -24.31 -43.03
C PRO A 491 28.84 -25.43 -42.58
N GLU A 492 30.11 -25.12 -42.37
CA GLU A 492 31.12 -26.03 -41.83
C GLU A 492 30.76 -26.49 -40.41
N VAL A 493 30.26 -25.56 -39.59
CA VAL A 493 29.83 -25.82 -38.22
C VAL A 493 28.61 -26.73 -38.21
N LEU A 494 27.66 -26.49 -39.13
CA LEU A 494 26.49 -27.37 -39.30
C LEU A 494 26.90 -28.78 -39.75
N ASP A 495 27.86 -28.89 -40.67
CA ASP A 495 28.37 -30.18 -41.15
C ASP A 495 29.03 -30.97 -40.01
N ILE A 496 29.92 -30.36 -39.24
CA ILE A 496 30.65 -31.01 -38.14
C ILE A 496 29.69 -31.54 -37.08
N PHE A 497 28.81 -30.68 -36.54
CA PHE A 497 27.93 -31.09 -35.46
C PHE A 497 26.79 -32.01 -35.91
N SER A 498 26.39 -31.97 -37.19
CA SER A 498 25.42 -32.94 -37.74
C SER A 498 25.94 -34.39 -37.70
N GLN A 499 27.27 -34.57 -37.68
CA GLN A 499 27.96 -35.86 -37.65
C GLN A 499 28.46 -36.26 -36.24
N SER A 500 28.13 -35.47 -35.21
CA SER A 500 28.50 -35.79 -33.82
C SER A 500 28.03 -37.20 -33.42
N CYS A 501 28.85 -37.95 -32.69
CA CYS A 501 28.42 -39.24 -32.12
C CYS A 501 27.41 -39.06 -30.97
N LEU A 502 27.25 -37.82 -30.46
CA LEU A 502 26.29 -37.50 -29.43
C LEU A 502 24.92 -37.25 -30.09
N LYS A 503 24.02 -38.23 -29.94
CA LYS A 503 22.74 -38.32 -30.67
C LYS A 503 21.91 -37.03 -30.63
N MET A 504 21.85 -36.37 -29.47
CA MET A 504 21.11 -35.13 -29.29
C MET A 504 21.68 -33.98 -30.14
N VAL A 505 22.99 -33.76 -30.08
CA VAL A 505 23.69 -32.72 -30.88
C VAL A 505 23.52 -33.01 -32.37
N SER A 506 23.75 -34.25 -32.80
CA SER A 506 23.55 -34.64 -34.21
C SER A 506 22.14 -34.31 -34.69
N HIS A 507 21.11 -34.70 -33.93
CA HIS A 507 19.72 -34.46 -34.30
C HIS A 507 19.36 -32.97 -34.40
N ILE A 508 19.77 -32.17 -33.40
CA ILE A 508 19.54 -30.72 -33.36
C ILE A 508 20.15 -30.05 -34.60
N PHE A 509 21.40 -30.39 -34.93
CA PHE A 509 22.12 -29.78 -36.05
C PHE A 509 21.68 -30.31 -37.42
N GLN A 510 21.20 -31.55 -37.54
CA GLN A 510 20.58 -32.05 -38.77
C GLN A 510 19.29 -31.28 -39.10
N LYS A 511 18.44 -31.02 -38.09
CA LYS A 511 17.22 -30.21 -38.26
C LYS A 511 17.56 -28.78 -38.67
N ALA A 512 18.56 -28.17 -38.03
CA ALA A 512 19.04 -26.82 -38.39
C ALA A 512 19.61 -26.75 -39.82
N LYS A 513 20.39 -27.77 -40.22
CA LYS A 513 20.94 -27.89 -41.58
C LYS A 513 19.85 -28.03 -42.64
N ALA A 514 18.81 -28.82 -42.38
CA ALA A 514 17.67 -28.95 -43.29
C ALA A 514 16.92 -27.62 -43.48
N ALA A 515 16.66 -26.89 -42.40
CA ALA A 515 16.03 -25.56 -42.45
C ALA A 515 16.90 -24.54 -43.22
N TYR A 516 18.21 -24.57 -43.02
CA TYR A 516 19.17 -23.72 -43.74
C TYR A 516 19.15 -23.99 -45.26
N ILE A 517 19.11 -25.26 -45.68
CA ILE A 517 19.06 -25.63 -47.10
C ILE A 517 17.74 -25.17 -47.74
N GLN A 518 16.60 -25.39 -47.09
CA GLN A 518 15.29 -24.97 -47.59
C GLN A 518 15.21 -23.45 -47.83
N GLN A 519 15.73 -22.63 -46.90
CA GLN A 519 15.76 -21.17 -47.06
C GLN A 519 16.61 -20.73 -48.27
N ARG A 520 17.68 -21.46 -48.57
CA ARG A 520 18.59 -21.15 -49.68
C ARG A 520 17.99 -21.52 -51.05
N GLU A 521 17.21 -22.59 -51.12
CA GLU A 521 16.54 -23.05 -52.34
C GLU A 521 15.33 -22.17 -52.71
N LEU A 522 14.56 -21.70 -51.73
CA LEU A 522 13.43 -20.77 -51.94
C LEU A 522 13.88 -19.42 -52.50
N GLY A 523 15.09 -18.95 -52.14
CA GLY A 523 15.66 -17.69 -52.64
C GLY A 523 16.22 -17.74 -54.07
N ALA A 524 16.40 -18.93 -54.65
CA ALA A 524 17.05 -19.09 -55.97
C ALA A 524 16.09 -19.00 -57.17
N ARG A 525 14.75 -19.02 -56.96
CA ARG A 525 13.76 -19.05 -58.05
C ARG A 525 13.24 -17.68 -58.53
N GLY A 526 13.66 -16.57 -57.91
CA GLY A 526 13.30 -15.22 -58.37
C GLY A 526 14.32 -14.65 -59.36
N LYS A 527 13.95 -14.47 -60.63
CA LYS A 527 14.78 -13.75 -61.62
C LYS A 527 15.01 -12.30 -61.17
N GLY A 528 16.25 -11.94 -60.83
CA GLY A 528 16.76 -10.56 -60.98
C GLY A 528 17.09 -9.74 -59.73
N PHE A 529 16.80 -10.19 -58.51
CA PHE A 529 17.23 -9.49 -57.28
C PHE A 529 18.15 -10.41 -56.46
N LYS A 530 19.32 -9.87 -56.05
CA LYS A 530 20.29 -10.58 -55.20
C LYS A 530 19.56 -11.21 -54.00
N PRO A 531 19.88 -12.46 -53.61
CA PRO A 531 19.27 -13.09 -52.44
C PRO A 531 19.52 -12.20 -51.23
N GLN A 532 18.45 -11.64 -50.66
CA GLN A 532 18.53 -10.86 -49.42
C GLN A 532 19.01 -11.82 -48.33
N ALA A 533 20.26 -11.69 -47.91
CA ALA A 533 20.79 -12.49 -46.82
C ALA A 533 19.91 -12.26 -45.58
N SER A 534 19.37 -13.31 -44.97
CA SER A 534 18.56 -13.20 -43.76
C SER A 534 19.44 -12.71 -42.61
N THR A 535 19.43 -11.40 -42.33
CA THR A 535 20.17 -10.79 -41.23
C THR A 535 19.44 -11.01 -39.91
N LEU A 536 20.12 -10.75 -38.79
CA LEU A 536 19.50 -10.78 -37.47
C LEU A 536 18.30 -9.84 -37.42
N VAL A 537 18.50 -8.61 -37.90
CA VAL A 537 17.49 -7.56 -37.90
C VAL A 537 16.33 -7.90 -38.83
N SER A 538 16.56 -8.49 -40.00
CA SER A 538 15.46 -8.87 -40.90
C SER A 538 14.59 -9.98 -40.29
N LYS A 539 15.20 -11.02 -39.71
CA LYS A 539 14.49 -12.09 -39.00
C LYS A 539 13.70 -11.53 -37.81
N PHE A 540 14.31 -10.60 -37.09
CA PHE A 540 13.67 -9.95 -35.96
C PHE A 540 12.47 -9.10 -36.39
N GLN A 541 12.61 -8.26 -37.41
CA GLN A 541 11.51 -7.46 -37.95
C GLN A 541 10.34 -8.36 -38.39
N GLN A 542 10.63 -9.47 -39.06
CA GLN A 542 9.60 -10.44 -39.46
C GLN A 542 8.89 -11.03 -38.24
N SER A 543 9.64 -11.50 -37.23
CA SER A 543 9.07 -12.07 -36.00
C SER A 543 8.20 -11.07 -35.22
N LEU A 544 8.62 -9.80 -35.17
CA LEU A 544 7.86 -8.73 -34.52
C LEU A 544 6.59 -8.37 -35.32
N GLN A 545 6.65 -8.40 -36.65
CA GLN A 545 5.49 -8.21 -37.52
C GLN A 545 4.48 -9.35 -37.35
N ASP A 546 4.94 -10.60 -37.28
CA ASP A 546 4.10 -11.78 -37.05
C ASP A 546 3.40 -11.68 -35.68
N LEU A 547 4.15 -11.31 -34.64
CA LEU A 547 3.59 -11.08 -33.30
C LEU A 547 2.54 -9.96 -33.34
N THR A 548 2.87 -8.80 -33.89
CA THR A 548 1.96 -7.65 -33.95
C THR A 548 0.71 -7.95 -34.77
N ALA A 549 0.85 -8.73 -35.86
CA ALA A 549 -0.27 -9.20 -36.66
C ALA A 549 -1.19 -10.13 -35.86
N LYS A 550 -0.61 -11.01 -35.03
CA LYS A 550 -1.39 -11.84 -34.10
C LYS A 550 -2.12 -10.98 -33.07
N LEU A 551 -1.43 -10.03 -32.43
CA LEU A 551 -2.03 -9.11 -31.44
C LEU A 551 -3.15 -8.24 -32.02
N ARG A 552 -3.05 -7.81 -33.28
CA ARG A 552 -4.10 -7.03 -33.96
C ARG A 552 -5.37 -7.82 -34.25
N ARG A 553 -5.26 -9.15 -34.39
CA ARG A 553 -6.42 -10.03 -34.60
C ARG A 553 -7.11 -10.37 -33.28
N SER A 554 -6.40 -10.30 -32.18
CA SER A 554 -6.91 -10.59 -30.84
C SER A 554 -7.47 -9.33 -30.17
N HIS A 555 -8.40 -9.50 -29.23
CA HIS A 555 -8.79 -8.43 -28.32
C HIS A 555 -7.74 -8.32 -27.19
N ALA A 556 -7.22 -7.12 -26.95
CA ALA A 556 -6.07 -6.91 -26.08
C ALA A 556 -6.44 -6.24 -24.73
N PHE A 557 -6.00 -6.88 -23.65
CA PHE A 557 -6.00 -6.34 -22.30
C PHE A 557 -4.60 -5.87 -21.91
N PHE A 558 -4.49 -4.75 -21.20
CA PHE A 558 -3.20 -4.15 -20.89
C PHE A 558 -2.93 -4.09 -19.39
N ILE A 559 -1.75 -4.59 -19.01
CA ILE A 559 -1.20 -4.47 -17.66
C ILE A 559 0.11 -3.68 -17.75
N ARG A 560 0.17 -2.55 -17.03
CA ARG A 560 1.34 -1.68 -16.95
C ARG A 560 2.02 -1.82 -15.59
N CYS A 561 3.18 -2.45 -15.58
CA CYS A 561 4.00 -2.67 -14.39
C CYS A 561 4.99 -1.53 -14.18
N ILE A 562 5.01 -0.95 -12.98
CA ILE A 562 5.86 0.18 -12.58
C ILE A 562 6.76 -0.24 -11.41
N THR A 563 8.04 0.09 -11.50
CA THR A 563 9.00 -0.10 -10.43
C THR A 563 8.99 1.12 -9.49
N PRO A 564 8.75 0.99 -8.17
CA PRO A 564 8.61 2.15 -7.29
C PRO A 564 9.94 2.86 -6.98
N ASN A 565 11.08 2.18 -7.04
CA ASN A 565 12.40 2.75 -6.80
C ASN A 565 13.52 1.93 -7.46
N LEU A 566 14.66 2.56 -7.77
CA LEU A 566 15.83 1.92 -8.38
C LEU A 566 16.59 0.99 -7.42
N LYS A 567 16.46 1.20 -6.11
CA LYS A 567 17.21 0.47 -5.08
C LYS A 567 16.58 -0.89 -4.73
N LYS A 568 15.43 -1.23 -5.31
CA LYS A 568 14.64 -2.45 -5.04
C LYS A 568 14.23 -2.61 -3.56
N LEU A 569 14.02 -1.51 -2.86
CA LEU A 569 13.60 -1.50 -1.45
C LEU A 569 12.08 -1.57 -1.33
N SER A 570 11.57 -2.33 -0.37
CA SER A 570 10.14 -2.30 -0.02
C SER A 570 9.75 -0.94 0.58
N ASP A 571 8.48 -0.57 0.45
CA ASP A 571 7.86 0.64 1.05
C ASP A 571 8.47 2.00 0.61
N VAL A 572 9.45 2.01 -0.29
CA VAL A 572 10.05 3.22 -0.85
C VAL A 572 9.44 3.54 -2.21
N PHE A 573 8.88 4.75 -2.34
CA PHE A 573 8.31 5.26 -3.59
C PHE A 573 9.06 6.51 -4.06
N ASP A 574 9.89 6.36 -5.08
CA ASP A 574 10.63 7.44 -5.72
C ASP A 574 9.72 8.19 -6.70
N VAL A 575 9.42 9.43 -6.35
CA VAL A 575 8.48 10.30 -7.07
C VAL A 575 9.01 10.63 -8.46
N GLU A 576 10.28 10.96 -8.61
CA GLU A 576 10.86 11.35 -9.91
C GLU A 576 10.97 10.15 -10.83
N TYR A 577 11.43 9.02 -10.30
CA TYR A 577 11.59 7.79 -11.05
C TYR A 577 10.24 7.23 -11.54
N VAL A 578 9.22 7.21 -10.70
CA VAL A 578 7.88 6.77 -11.12
C VAL A 578 7.24 7.76 -12.08
N THR A 579 7.46 9.08 -11.91
CA THR A 579 6.98 10.09 -12.86
C THR A 579 7.57 9.87 -14.25
N CYS A 580 8.87 9.59 -14.32
CA CYS A 580 9.56 9.25 -15.57
C CYS A 580 8.89 8.03 -16.25
N GLN A 581 8.65 6.95 -15.51
CA GLN A 581 7.97 5.77 -16.04
C GLN A 581 6.52 6.04 -16.48
N LEU A 582 5.78 6.89 -15.76
CA LEU A 582 4.40 7.25 -16.14
C LEU A 582 4.35 8.02 -17.46
N ARG A 583 5.31 8.91 -17.71
CA ARG A 583 5.46 9.61 -19.00
C ARG A 583 5.72 8.62 -20.14
N HIS A 584 6.57 7.64 -19.89
CA HIS A 584 7.00 6.69 -20.91
C HIS A 584 5.99 5.56 -21.12
N SER A 585 5.22 5.14 -20.11
CA SER A 585 4.27 4.02 -20.23
C SER A 585 3.06 4.25 -21.16
N GLY A 586 2.85 5.48 -21.66
CA GLY A 586 1.61 5.88 -22.36
C GLY A 586 0.37 5.95 -21.47
N ILE A 587 0.51 5.74 -20.15
CA ILE A 587 -0.61 5.87 -19.22
C ILE A 587 -1.16 7.31 -19.24
N LEU A 588 -0.27 8.30 -19.27
CA LEU A 588 -0.69 9.71 -19.32
C LEU A 588 -1.40 10.05 -20.62
N GLU A 589 -0.98 9.45 -21.74
CA GLU A 589 -1.63 9.58 -23.04
C GLU A 589 -3.02 8.93 -23.04
N ALA A 590 -3.15 7.70 -22.51
CA ALA A 590 -4.43 7.04 -22.36
C ALA A 590 -5.41 7.83 -21.49
N ILE A 591 -4.93 8.42 -20.38
CA ILE A 591 -5.73 9.34 -19.55
C ILE A 591 -6.08 10.60 -20.33
N HIS A 592 -5.16 11.12 -21.14
CA HIS A 592 -5.39 12.32 -21.94
C HIS A 592 -6.48 12.08 -22.99
N ILE A 593 -6.40 10.98 -23.72
CA ILE A 593 -7.41 10.52 -24.69
C ILE A 593 -8.79 10.44 -24.01
N ARG A 594 -8.87 9.79 -22.85
CA ARG A 594 -10.13 9.70 -22.07
C ARG A 594 -10.64 11.02 -21.53
N LYS A 595 -9.72 11.93 -21.17
CA LYS A 595 -10.07 13.26 -20.67
C LYS A 595 -10.62 14.15 -21.79
N GLN A 596 -10.16 13.99 -23.03
CA GLN A 596 -10.71 14.70 -24.18
C GLN A 596 -12.16 14.26 -24.48
N GLY A 597 -12.44 12.96 -24.32
CA GLY A 597 -13.79 12.40 -24.37
C GLY A 597 -14.57 12.59 -23.06
N TYR A 598 -15.14 11.49 -22.54
CA TYR A 598 -15.98 11.49 -21.33
C TYR A 598 -15.40 10.55 -20.26
N PRO A 599 -14.60 11.07 -19.31
CA PRO A 599 -13.86 10.24 -18.35
C PRO A 599 -14.74 9.63 -17.26
N VAL A 600 -15.92 10.19 -16.98
CA VAL A 600 -16.83 9.70 -15.94
C VAL A 600 -18.02 9.03 -16.61
N ARG A 601 -18.18 7.73 -16.35
CA ARG A 601 -19.22 6.89 -16.95
C ARG A 601 -19.97 6.16 -15.86
N LEU A 602 -21.29 6.29 -15.83
CA LEU A 602 -22.12 5.70 -14.79
C LEU A 602 -23.32 5.00 -15.43
N PRO A 603 -23.55 3.71 -15.17
CA PRO A 603 -24.80 3.04 -15.53
C PRO A 603 -25.99 3.80 -14.96
N PHE A 604 -27.12 3.81 -15.67
CA PHE A 604 -28.30 4.60 -15.28
C PHE A 604 -28.76 4.30 -13.84
N GLN A 605 -28.81 3.02 -13.46
CA GLN A 605 -29.17 2.60 -12.10
C GLN A 605 -28.27 3.21 -11.04
N ASN A 606 -26.95 3.14 -11.22
CA ASN A 606 -25.97 3.69 -10.28
C ASN A 606 -26.04 5.22 -10.23
N PHE A 607 -26.29 5.86 -11.37
CA PHE A 607 -26.47 7.31 -11.44
C PHE A 607 -27.73 7.76 -10.69
N LEU A 608 -28.85 7.07 -10.90
CA LEU A 608 -30.13 7.39 -10.24
C LEU A 608 -30.12 7.06 -8.75
N ALA A 609 -29.51 5.95 -8.35
CA ALA A 609 -29.36 5.59 -6.94
C ALA A 609 -28.62 6.69 -6.14
N ARG A 610 -27.60 7.30 -6.76
CA ARG A 610 -26.82 8.37 -6.14
C ARG A 610 -27.46 9.75 -6.28
N TYR A 611 -27.92 10.12 -7.48
CA TYR A 611 -28.30 11.50 -7.79
C TYR A 611 -29.81 11.70 -8.02
N GLY A 612 -30.62 10.64 -8.01
CA GLY A 612 -32.06 10.71 -8.33
C GLY A 612 -32.84 11.70 -7.46
N LEU A 613 -32.47 11.86 -6.18
CA LEU A 613 -33.09 12.82 -5.26
C LEU A 613 -32.87 14.30 -5.63
N LEU A 614 -31.95 14.59 -6.56
CA LEU A 614 -31.70 15.95 -7.05
C LEU A 614 -32.79 16.43 -8.00
N ALA A 615 -33.51 15.54 -8.70
CA ALA A 615 -34.57 15.91 -9.64
C ALA A 615 -35.88 16.39 -8.97
N GLY A 616 -35.98 16.36 -7.65
CA GLY A 616 -37.10 16.94 -6.89
C GLY A 616 -38.45 16.23 -7.00
N ARG A 617 -38.66 15.30 -7.95
CA ARG A 617 -39.87 14.46 -8.07
C ARG A 617 -39.65 13.07 -7.45
N ARG A 618 -40.68 12.55 -6.75
CA ARG A 618 -40.71 11.13 -6.33
C ARG A 618 -40.89 10.27 -7.58
N HIS A 619 -39.88 9.45 -7.87
CA HIS A 619 -39.84 8.52 -8.99
C HIS A 619 -40.86 7.40 -8.79
N ASN A 620 -42.08 7.57 -9.32
CA ASN A 620 -42.94 6.45 -9.66
C ASN A 620 -43.12 6.49 -11.18
N CYS A 621 -42.49 5.56 -11.90
CA CYS A 621 -42.69 5.27 -13.33
C CYS A 621 -42.12 6.27 -14.36
N LEU A 622 -40.79 6.43 -14.43
CA LEU A 622 -40.11 6.97 -15.62
C LEU A 622 -39.03 5.97 -16.07
N GLU A 623 -38.79 5.85 -17.37
CA GLU A 623 -37.68 5.04 -17.89
C GLU A 623 -36.34 5.55 -17.32
N GLU A 624 -35.40 4.66 -17.04
CA GLU A 624 -34.14 4.99 -16.34
C GLU A 624 -33.36 6.13 -17.05
N ARG A 625 -33.43 6.16 -18.39
CA ARG A 625 -32.83 7.20 -19.23
C ARG A 625 -33.46 8.58 -19.02
N GLU A 626 -34.78 8.66 -18.93
CA GLU A 626 -35.53 9.90 -18.70
C GLU A 626 -35.29 10.45 -17.30
N GLY A 627 -35.18 9.56 -16.30
CA GLY A 627 -34.77 9.93 -14.96
C GLY A 627 -33.39 10.59 -14.93
N CYS A 628 -32.42 10.00 -15.65
CA CYS A 628 -31.07 10.57 -15.77
C CYS A 628 -31.10 11.93 -16.46
N MET A 629 -31.87 12.08 -17.54
CA MET A 629 -32.09 13.36 -18.24
C MET A 629 -32.68 14.42 -17.31
N ALA A 630 -33.66 14.08 -16.48
CA ALA A 630 -34.31 15.00 -15.56
C ALA A 630 -33.33 15.54 -14.50
N VAL A 631 -32.48 14.67 -13.94
CA VAL A 631 -31.44 15.08 -12.97
C VAL A 631 -30.42 16.01 -13.64
N LEU A 632 -29.92 15.64 -14.82
CA LEU A 632 -28.89 16.40 -15.53
C LEU A 632 -29.40 17.75 -16.01
N SER A 633 -30.60 17.81 -16.58
CA SER A 633 -31.24 19.06 -16.99
C SER A 633 -31.50 20.00 -15.81
N HIS A 634 -31.86 19.46 -14.64
CA HIS A 634 -32.09 20.27 -13.44
C HIS A 634 -30.79 20.83 -12.83
N VAL A 635 -29.71 20.05 -12.82
CA VAL A 635 -28.46 20.42 -12.13
C VAL A 635 -27.46 21.11 -13.04
N VAL A 636 -27.27 20.58 -14.25
CA VAL A 636 -26.25 21.01 -15.21
C VAL A 636 -26.86 21.93 -16.27
N GLY A 637 -28.12 21.74 -16.64
CA GLY A 637 -28.81 22.48 -17.70
C GLY A 637 -28.89 21.68 -19.01
N ASN A 638 -29.10 22.36 -20.14
CA ASN A 638 -29.21 21.72 -21.46
C ASN A 638 -27.97 20.87 -21.81
N PRO A 639 -28.11 19.85 -22.67
CA PRO A 639 -26.99 19.07 -23.17
C PRO A 639 -25.99 20.01 -23.85
N SER A 640 -24.83 20.13 -23.24
CA SER A 640 -23.64 20.84 -23.75
C SER A 640 -22.51 19.82 -23.90
N ASP A 641 -21.34 20.22 -24.38
CA ASP A 641 -20.11 19.39 -24.41
C ASP A 641 -19.71 18.76 -23.06
N LEU A 642 -20.43 19.05 -21.97
CA LEU A 642 -20.18 18.60 -20.61
C LEU A 642 -20.78 17.23 -20.28
N TYR A 643 -21.85 16.78 -20.96
CA TYR A 643 -22.43 15.47 -20.74
C TYR A 643 -23.16 14.92 -21.97
N GLN A 644 -23.16 13.59 -22.11
CA GLN A 644 -23.98 12.87 -23.08
C GLN A 644 -24.63 11.64 -22.42
N ILE A 645 -25.72 11.17 -23.01
CA ILE A 645 -26.50 10.05 -22.49
C ILE A 645 -26.53 8.99 -23.57
N GLY A 646 -25.87 7.88 -23.30
CA GLY A 646 -25.85 6.74 -24.20
C GLY A 646 -27.13 5.91 -24.13
N ILE A 647 -26.99 4.64 -24.44
CA ILE A 647 -28.06 3.63 -24.39
C ILE A 647 -28.18 3.05 -22.99
N THR A 648 -27.05 2.83 -22.29
CA THR A 648 -27.04 2.19 -20.96
C THR A 648 -26.39 3.04 -19.85
N LYS A 649 -25.57 4.02 -20.24
CA LYS A 649 -24.74 4.81 -19.32
C LYS A 649 -24.86 6.31 -19.56
N VAL A 650 -24.63 7.08 -18.50
CA VAL A 650 -24.40 8.53 -18.53
C VAL A 650 -22.90 8.79 -18.66
N PHE A 651 -22.53 9.63 -19.64
CA PHE A 651 -21.17 10.06 -19.91
C PHE A 651 -21.01 11.53 -19.49
N LEU A 652 -20.05 11.81 -18.61
CA LEU A 652 -19.87 13.11 -17.96
C LEU A 652 -18.42 13.58 -18.09
N LYS A 653 -18.24 14.87 -18.33
CA LYS A 653 -16.96 15.56 -18.07
C LYS A 653 -16.82 15.92 -16.60
N GLU A 654 -15.59 16.12 -16.17
CA GLU A 654 -15.25 16.41 -14.77
C GLU A 654 -16.02 17.61 -14.21
N LYS A 655 -16.19 18.68 -15.02
CA LYS A 655 -16.96 19.86 -14.62
C LYS A 655 -18.43 19.52 -14.32
N ALA A 656 -19.07 18.67 -15.12
CA ALA A 656 -20.44 18.23 -14.88
C ALA A 656 -20.56 17.41 -13.59
N ARG A 657 -19.61 16.50 -13.36
CA ARG A 657 -19.54 15.72 -12.11
C ARG A 657 -19.40 16.62 -10.88
N GLN A 658 -18.52 17.61 -10.94
CA GLN A 658 -18.31 18.55 -9.82
C GLN A 658 -19.58 19.35 -9.50
N LEU A 659 -20.36 19.75 -10.52
CA LEU A 659 -21.65 20.42 -10.30
C LEU A 659 -22.67 19.49 -9.62
N LEU A 660 -22.76 18.23 -10.06
CA LEU A 660 -23.61 17.21 -9.42
C LEU A 660 -23.24 16.99 -7.96
N GLU A 661 -21.95 16.78 -7.67
CA GLU A 661 -21.46 16.56 -6.30
C GLU A 661 -21.68 17.78 -5.41
N ARG A 662 -21.48 18.99 -5.94
CA ARG A 662 -21.74 20.23 -5.19
C ARG A 662 -23.21 20.35 -4.80
N ARG A 663 -24.14 20.07 -5.71
CA ARG A 663 -25.59 20.08 -5.43
C ARG A 663 -25.99 18.97 -4.47
N TRP A 664 -25.41 17.78 -4.63
CA TRP A 664 -25.60 16.65 -3.74
C TRP A 664 -25.19 16.99 -2.30
N ASN A 665 -23.96 17.49 -2.12
CA ASN A 665 -23.43 17.86 -0.80
C ASN A 665 -24.24 18.99 -0.15
N GLN A 666 -24.71 19.97 -0.94
CA GLN A 666 -25.61 21.03 -0.43
C GLN A 666 -26.93 20.45 0.10
N ARG A 667 -27.54 19.52 -0.64
CA ARG A 667 -28.82 18.90 -0.24
C ARG A 667 -28.66 17.96 0.94
N LEU A 668 -27.57 17.21 0.99
CA LEU A 668 -27.19 16.36 2.12
C LEU A 668 -26.99 17.22 3.39
N THR A 669 -26.22 18.31 3.29
CA THR A 669 -25.99 19.24 4.40
C THR A 669 -27.31 19.83 4.91
N TRP A 670 -28.18 20.27 3.99
CA TRP A 670 -29.49 20.81 4.34
C TRP A 670 -30.41 19.78 5.03
N ALA A 671 -30.40 18.53 4.56
CA ALA A 671 -31.15 17.44 5.17
C ALA A 671 -30.66 17.11 6.58
N ILE A 672 -29.34 17.00 6.76
CA ILE A 672 -28.70 16.76 8.06
C ILE A 672 -29.05 17.88 9.04
N VAL A 673 -28.89 19.15 8.65
CA VAL A 673 -29.22 20.30 9.50
C VAL A 673 -30.71 20.32 9.86
N THR A 674 -31.60 19.98 8.91
CA THR A 674 -33.04 19.91 9.18
C THR A 674 -33.38 18.81 10.18
N LEU A 675 -32.77 17.63 10.05
CA LEU A 675 -32.94 16.51 10.96
C LEU A 675 -32.41 16.84 12.36
N GLN A 676 -31.20 17.40 12.45
CA GLN A 676 -30.63 17.89 13.70
C GLN A 676 -31.53 18.93 14.38
N ARG A 677 -32.05 19.90 13.62
CA ARG A 677 -32.97 20.93 14.15
C ARG A 677 -34.25 20.32 14.71
N LYS A 678 -34.90 19.40 13.98
CA LYS A 678 -36.13 18.73 14.43
C LYS A 678 -35.88 17.84 15.64
N PHE A 679 -34.78 17.10 15.66
CA PHE A 679 -34.39 16.25 16.77
C PHE A 679 -34.11 17.07 18.05
N ARG A 680 -33.34 18.16 17.94
CA ARG A 680 -33.09 19.09 19.06
C ARG A 680 -34.38 19.72 19.60
N CYS A 681 -35.30 20.12 18.72
CA CYS A 681 -36.61 20.65 19.11
C CYS A 681 -37.45 19.61 19.86
N LEU A 682 -37.49 18.36 19.36
CA LEU A 682 -38.22 17.26 19.98
C LEU A 682 -37.65 16.92 21.36
N LEU A 683 -36.33 16.85 21.50
CA LEU A 683 -35.65 16.64 22.79
C LEU A 683 -36.00 17.76 23.78
N ARG A 684 -35.93 19.03 23.36
CA ARG A 684 -36.25 20.17 24.24
C ARG A 684 -37.73 20.18 24.64
N SER A 685 -38.63 19.84 23.72
CA SER A 685 -40.08 19.75 23.99
C SER A 685 -40.43 18.60 24.93
N ARG A 686 -39.70 17.47 24.86
CA ARG A 686 -39.85 16.37 25.82
C ARG A 686 -39.33 16.76 27.20
N ARG A 687 -38.12 17.35 27.27
CA ARG A 687 -37.55 17.83 28.54
C ARG A 687 -38.45 18.87 29.22
N LEU A 688 -39.02 19.81 28.45
CA LEU A 688 -39.93 20.82 28.99
C LEU A 688 -41.20 20.19 29.57
N ARG A 689 -41.79 19.19 28.91
CA ARG A 689 -42.96 18.46 29.44
C ARG A 689 -42.64 17.73 30.73
N VAL A 690 -41.54 16.98 30.77
CA VAL A 690 -41.10 16.28 31.99
C VAL A 690 -40.85 17.28 33.12
N LEU A 691 -40.21 18.42 32.85
CA LEU A 691 -39.98 19.47 33.84
C LEU A 691 -41.30 20.04 34.37
N GLN A 692 -42.27 20.35 33.49
CA GLN A 692 -43.59 20.85 33.89
C GLN A 692 -44.34 19.85 34.79
N GLU A 693 -44.30 18.55 34.47
CA GLU A 693 -44.90 17.50 35.30
C GLU A 693 -44.23 17.41 36.68
N LYS A 694 -42.89 17.39 36.73
CA LYS A 694 -42.14 17.31 38.00
C LYS A 694 -42.34 18.54 38.88
N VAL A 695 -42.34 19.75 38.29
CA VAL A 695 -42.63 21.00 39.01
C VAL A 695 -44.05 20.95 39.60
N THR A 696 -45.03 20.46 38.84
CA THR A 696 -46.41 20.34 39.32
C THR A 696 -46.51 19.39 40.53
N ILE A 697 -45.77 18.27 40.51
CA ILE A 697 -45.70 17.32 41.63
C ILE A 697 -45.06 17.95 42.87
N ILE A 698 -43.93 18.65 42.72
CA ILE A 698 -43.24 19.34 43.83
C ILE A 698 -44.12 20.43 44.42
N GLN A 699 -44.77 21.24 43.58
CA GLN A 699 -45.72 22.27 44.00
C GLN A 699 -46.87 21.65 44.80
N ALA A 700 -47.41 20.51 44.36
CA ALA A 700 -48.45 19.79 45.10
C ALA A 700 -47.95 19.30 46.48
N HIS A 701 -46.75 18.72 46.54
CA HIS A 701 -46.13 18.28 47.80
C HIS A 701 -45.89 19.44 48.78
N PHE A 702 -45.39 20.57 48.28
CA PHE A 702 -45.10 21.75 49.10
C PHE A 702 -46.38 22.42 49.61
N ARG A 703 -47.40 22.58 48.75
CA ARG A 703 -48.73 23.04 49.16
C ARG A 703 -49.32 22.12 50.25
N GLY A 704 -49.20 20.81 50.07
CA GLY A 704 -49.61 19.82 51.08
C GLY A 704 -48.81 19.91 52.39
N TYR A 705 -47.50 20.11 52.34
CA TYR A 705 -46.66 20.28 53.52
C TYR A 705 -47.00 21.56 54.30
N GLN A 706 -47.19 22.69 53.60
CA GLN A 706 -47.61 23.94 54.23
C GLN A 706 -48.95 23.79 54.94
N ALA A 707 -49.94 23.13 54.31
CA ALA A 707 -51.23 22.83 54.93
C ALA A 707 -51.06 21.99 56.21
N ARG A 708 -50.27 20.91 56.15
CA ARG A 708 -49.98 20.06 57.33
C ARG A 708 -49.22 20.80 58.44
N LYS A 709 -48.27 21.68 58.09
CA LYS A 709 -47.52 22.51 59.05
C LYS A 709 -48.44 23.52 59.74
N ARG A 710 -49.34 24.18 59.00
CA ARG A 710 -50.38 25.06 59.55
C ARG A 710 -51.29 24.29 60.51
N TYR A 711 -51.75 23.09 60.13
CA TYR A 711 -52.56 22.23 61.00
C TYR A 711 -51.81 21.80 62.27
N LYS A 712 -50.54 21.39 62.17
CA LYS A 712 -49.71 21.05 63.35
C LYS A 712 -49.52 22.24 64.28
N LYS A 713 -49.31 23.46 63.74
CA LYS A 713 -49.21 24.69 64.54
C LYS A 713 -50.53 24.98 65.25
N LEU A 714 -51.65 24.87 64.54
CA LEU A 714 -53.00 25.01 65.10
C LEU A 714 -53.28 23.98 66.21
N LYS A 715 -52.89 22.71 65.98
CA LYS A 715 -53.01 21.63 66.97
C LYS A 715 -52.14 21.88 68.20
N LYS A 716 -50.90 22.39 68.01
CA LYS A 716 -50.00 22.74 69.13
C LYS A 716 -50.53 23.93 69.92
N THR A 717 -51.08 24.96 69.28
CA THR A 717 -51.73 26.07 69.97
C THR A 717 -52.99 25.61 70.72
N LEU A 718 -53.77 24.69 70.15
CA LEU A 718 -54.92 24.07 70.82
C LEU A 718 -54.51 23.21 72.01
N MET A 719 -53.41 22.44 71.90
CA MET A 719 -52.86 21.69 73.03
C MET A 719 -52.26 22.59 74.11
N GLN A 720 -51.58 23.69 73.73
CA GLN A 720 -51.06 24.68 74.67
C GLN A 720 -52.19 25.45 75.36
N PHE A 721 -53.27 25.75 74.64
CA PHE A 721 -54.50 26.31 75.18
C PHE A 721 -55.19 25.32 76.15
N ASN A 722 -55.30 24.04 75.78
CA ASN A 722 -55.81 22.99 76.66
C ASN A 722 -54.93 22.75 77.89
N ALA A 723 -53.60 22.84 77.75
CA ALA A 723 -52.65 22.76 78.87
C ALA A 723 -52.76 23.99 79.79
N MET A 724 -52.98 25.19 79.22
CA MET A 724 -53.25 26.41 79.98
C MET A 724 -54.60 26.35 80.72
N ILE A 725 -55.62 25.70 80.12
CA ILE A 725 -56.89 25.36 80.78
C ILE A 725 -56.71 24.32 81.90
N LEU A 726 -55.81 23.35 81.73
CA LEU A 726 -55.47 22.34 82.76
C LEU A 726 -54.66 22.91 83.94
N ILE A 727 -53.77 23.88 83.70
CA ILE A 727 -52.96 24.57 84.72
C ILE A 727 -53.75 25.68 85.43
N SER A 728 -54.79 26.24 84.80
CA SER A 728 -55.71 27.19 85.44
C SER A 728 -56.89 26.52 86.18
N ARG A 729 -57.09 25.20 86.00
CA ARG A 729 -58.10 24.40 86.70
C ARG A 729 -57.87 24.17 88.22
N PRO A 730 -56.63 24.12 88.80
CA PRO A 730 -56.45 23.91 90.25
C PRO A 730 -56.60 25.18 91.11
N LEU A 731 -56.74 26.38 90.51
CA LEU A 731 -56.91 27.64 91.25
C LEU A 731 -58.37 28.09 91.41
N ILE A 732 -59.33 27.42 90.74
CA ILE A 732 -60.78 27.73 90.81
C ILE A 732 -61.57 26.68 91.62
N GLN A 733 -60.96 25.57 92.05
CA GLN A 733 -61.62 24.50 92.82
C GLN A 733 -61.07 24.27 94.24
N ARG A 734 -60.57 25.35 94.90
CA ARG A 734 -60.25 25.38 96.35
C ARG A 734 -61.27 26.19 97.19
N ARG A 735 -62.50 26.31 96.68
CA ARG A 735 -63.71 26.64 97.45
C ARG A 735 -64.82 25.69 96.99
N LYS A 736 -65.30 24.84 97.91
CA LYS A 736 -66.34 23.81 97.78
C LYS A 736 -65.79 22.51 97.16
N ARG A 737 -65.63 21.40 97.90
CA ARG A 737 -66.60 20.84 98.86
C ARG A 737 -65.91 19.89 99.85
N CYS A 738 -66.36 20.00 101.10
CA CYS A 738 -66.37 18.92 102.07
C CYS A 738 -67.15 17.71 101.54
N GLN A 739 -66.75 16.53 102.03
CA GLN A 739 -67.39 15.21 101.95
C GLN A 739 -67.36 14.54 100.56
N VAL A 740 -66.88 13.30 100.36
CA VAL A 740 -66.33 12.21 101.18
C VAL A 740 -65.57 11.33 100.15
N THR A 741 -64.28 11.04 100.35
CA THR A 741 -63.70 9.70 100.68
C THR A 741 -64.26 8.54 99.84
N THR A 742 -63.49 7.65 99.19
CA THR A 742 -62.40 6.80 99.73
C THR A 742 -61.77 5.96 98.60
N LEU A 743 -60.44 5.74 98.71
CA LEU A 743 -59.67 4.49 98.46
C LEU A 743 -59.59 3.96 97.01
N SER A 744 -58.49 3.43 96.47
CA SER A 744 -57.21 2.90 96.97
C SER A 744 -56.33 2.68 95.71
N SER A 745 -55.13 3.29 95.60
CA SER A 745 -53.80 2.71 95.89
C SER A 745 -53.43 1.41 95.15
N GLY A 746 -52.39 1.48 94.31
CA GLY A 746 -51.77 0.31 93.69
C GLY A 746 -50.67 0.68 92.67
N PRO A 747 -49.37 0.47 92.94
CA PRO A 747 -48.25 1.18 92.30
C PRO A 747 -47.37 0.28 91.41
N ASN A 748 -46.38 0.87 90.71
CA ASN A 748 -45.00 0.37 90.46
C ASN A 748 -44.32 1.09 89.26
N THR A 749 -43.26 1.90 89.46
CA THR A 749 -41.79 1.59 89.36
C THR A 749 -41.36 1.07 87.99
N SER A 750 -40.34 1.54 87.27
CA SER A 750 -38.94 1.97 87.57
C SER A 750 -38.33 2.50 86.24
N ARG A 751 -37.46 3.52 86.15
CA ARG A 751 -36.01 3.65 86.45
C ARG A 751 -35.09 2.57 85.82
N ARG A 752 -34.24 2.96 84.85
CA ARG A 752 -32.83 2.55 84.55
C ARG A 752 -32.40 3.20 83.22
N GLU A 753 -31.48 4.15 83.14
CA GLU A 753 -30.00 4.09 83.23
C GLU A 753 -29.29 3.10 82.28
N ARG A 754 -28.48 3.71 81.39
CA ARG A 754 -27.24 3.27 80.68
C ARG A 754 -26.89 1.78 80.68
N LYS A 755 -26.60 1.25 79.48
CA LYS A 755 -25.25 0.71 79.13
C LYS A 755 -25.09 0.43 77.63
N THR A 756 -23.89 0.78 77.18
CA THR A 756 -23.15 0.35 76.00
C THR A 756 -23.44 -1.06 75.52
N LEU A 757 -23.54 -1.23 74.20
CA LEU A 757 -23.07 -2.42 73.48
C LEU A 757 -22.73 -2.02 72.05
N LEU A 758 -21.45 -2.19 71.70
CA LEU A 758 -21.00 -2.34 70.33
C LEU A 758 -21.86 -3.42 69.65
N CYS A 759 -22.37 -3.11 68.46
CA CYS A 759 -22.59 -4.09 67.40
C CYS A 759 -22.52 -3.35 66.06
N HIS A 760 -21.50 -3.69 65.30
CA HIS A 760 -21.25 -3.47 63.88
C HIS A 760 -22.40 -2.83 63.08
N LEU A 761 -22.21 -1.59 62.64
CA LEU A 761 -22.94 -1.04 61.50
C LEU A 761 -22.03 -1.19 60.29
N GLU A 762 -22.38 -2.17 59.48
CA GLU A 762 -21.82 -2.44 58.16
C GLU A 762 -21.70 -1.13 57.37
N LEU A 763 -20.48 -0.85 56.91
CA LEU A 763 -20.24 0.11 55.84
C LEU A 763 -21.23 -0.24 54.72
N ALA A 764 -22.03 0.75 54.29
CA ALA A 764 -22.83 0.59 53.10
C ALA A 764 -21.90 0.14 51.98
N ASP A 765 -22.14 -1.06 51.45
CA ASP A 765 -21.36 -1.62 50.34
C ASP A 765 -21.42 -0.61 49.19
N VAL A 766 -20.30 0.06 48.93
CA VAL A 766 -20.22 1.18 47.99
C VAL A 766 -20.61 0.71 46.57
N GLY A 767 -20.46 -0.59 46.29
CA GLY A 767 -20.93 -1.24 45.06
C GLY A 767 -22.45 -1.19 44.84
N LEU A 768 -23.25 -0.96 45.88
CA LEU A 768 -24.71 -0.83 45.82
C LEU A 768 -25.18 0.61 45.54
N LEU A 769 -24.28 1.60 45.48
CA LEU A 769 -24.64 2.97 45.11
C LEU A 769 -25.07 3.01 43.64
N GLU A 770 -26.23 3.64 43.40
CA GLU A 770 -26.85 3.77 42.07
C GLU A 770 -25.90 4.44 41.07
N ILE A 771 -25.64 3.77 39.95
CA ILE A 771 -24.96 4.34 38.79
C ILE A 771 -26.04 4.86 37.81
N PRO A 772 -25.86 6.06 37.19
CA PRO A 772 -26.72 6.53 36.12
C PRO A 772 -26.86 5.50 34.99
N ALA A 773 -28.07 5.30 34.47
CA ALA A 773 -28.34 4.31 33.43
C ALA A 773 -27.44 4.45 32.19
N GLU A 774 -27.05 5.69 31.86
CA GLU A 774 -26.11 5.99 30.77
C GLU A 774 -24.72 5.37 31.01
N LEU A 775 -24.18 5.52 32.23
CA LEU A 775 -22.89 4.96 32.60
C LEU A 775 -22.95 3.43 32.78
N ALA A 776 -24.07 2.90 33.27
CA ALA A 776 -24.30 1.45 33.33
C ALA A 776 -24.31 0.81 31.93
N ALA A 777 -24.94 1.47 30.95
CA ALA A 777 -24.93 1.02 29.57
C ALA A 777 -23.53 1.09 28.93
N LEU A 778 -22.76 2.15 29.23
CA LEU A 778 -21.38 2.29 28.76
C LEU A 778 -20.47 1.19 29.33
N LEU A 779 -20.59 0.88 30.62
CA LEU A 779 -19.84 -0.21 31.27
C LEU A 779 -20.15 -1.58 30.64
N GLN A 780 -21.41 -1.85 30.27
CA GLN A 780 -21.80 -3.11 29.60
C GLN A 780 -21.31 -3.20 28.15
N LEU A 781 -21.33 -2.09 27.40
CA LEU A 781 -20.85 -2.04 26.01
C LEU A 781 -19.33 -2.20 25.90
N ALA A 782 -18.60 -1.67 26.88
CA ALA A 782 -17.14 -1.60 26.88
C ALA A 782 -16.44 -2.91 27.29
N GLU A 783 -17.17 -3.86 27.89
CA GLU A 783 -16.61 -5.09 28.48
C GLU A 783 -15.87 -5.98 27.46
N GLY A 784 -16.26 -5.95 26.18
CA GLY A 784 -15.59 -6.67 25.08
C GLY A 784 -14.54 -5.87 24.29
N GLN A 785 -14.57 -4.53 24.31
CA GLN A 785 -13.68 -3.69 23.49
C GLN A 785 -12.34 -3.41 24.18
N TYR A 786 -12.33 -3.27 25.50
CA TYR A 786 -11.11 -2.97 26.27
C TYR A 786 -10.21 -4.19 26.51
N GLN A 787 -10.72 -5.43 26.39
CA GLN A 787 -9.91 -6.66 26.44
C GLN A 787 -9.11 -6.92 25.15
N ALA A 788 -9.48 -6.29 24.03
CA ALA A 788 -8.91 -6.58 22.70
C ALA A 788 -7.80 -5.61 22.25
N GLN A 789 -7.54 -4.52 22.98
CA GLN A 789 -6.50 -3.55 22.63
C GLN A 789 -5.18 -3.87 23.39
N PRO A 790 -4.09 -4.24 22.70
CA PRO A 790 -2.80 -4.43 23.37
C PRO A 790 -2.30 -3.10 23.97
N ASN A 791 -1.55 -3.18 25.08
CA ASN A 791 -0.98 -2.02 25.79
C ASN A 791 -0.07 -1.18 24.85
N GLN A 792 -0.60 -0.10 24.29
CA GLN A 792 0.15 0.86 23.45
C GLN A 792 1.00 1.85 24.26
N ILE A 793 0.91 1.84 25.59
CA ILE A 793 1.67 2.71 26.49
C ILE A 793 2.79 1.90 27.14
N THR A 794 4.03 2.32 26.94
CA THR A 794 5.23 1.69 27.49
C THR A 794 6.06 2.69 28.30
N GLU A 795 6.92 2.18 29.19
CA GLU A 795 7.89 3.03 29.87
C GLU A 795 8.96 3.49 28.89
N ALA A 796 9.16 4.81 28.81
CA ALA A 796 10.12 5.43 27.91
C ALA A 796 11.40 5.86 28.66
N LEU A 797 12.51 5.93 27.93
CA LEU A 797 13.73 6.60 28.39
C LEU A 797 13.47 8.10 28.61
N PRO A 798 14.32 8.81 29.38
CA PRO A 798 14.19 10.26 29.57
C PRO A 798 14.08 11.00 28.23
N PRO A 799 13.11 11.92 28.07
CA PRO A 799 12.85 12.57 26.79
C PRO A 799 14.04 13.42 26.35
N GLU A 800 14.31 13.38 25.04
CA GLU A 800 15.35 14.18 24.39
C GLU A 800 15.04 15.68 24.48
N VAL A 801 13.76 16.03 24.32
CA VAL A 801 13.27 17.41 24.45
C VAL A 801 12.46 17.54 25.74
N LYS A 802 13.02 18.26 26.70
CA LYS A 802 12.35 18.57 27.98
C LYS A 802 11.60 19.89 27.90
N VAL A 803 10.45 19.95 28.56
CA VAL A 803 9.72 21.21 28.74
C VAL A 803 10.49 22.09 29.73
N LYS A 804 10.57 23.41 29.46
CA LYS A 804 11.23 24.37 30.35
C LYS A 804 10.47 24.50 31.68
N ASP A 805 11.13 24.22 32.79
CA ASP A 805 10.56 24.25 34.13
C ASP A 805 10.64 25.68 34.75
N ASP A 806 9.82 26.61 34.24
CA ASP A 806 9.79 28.00 34.74
C ASP A 806 8.70 28.24 35.82
N LEU A 807 8.22 27.20 36.50
CA LEU A 807 7.09 27.29 37.44
C LEU A 807 7.59 27.47 38.87
N SER A 808 7.16 28.53 39.54
CA SER A 808 7.40 28.76 40.97
C SER A 808 6.08 29.00 41.71
N LEU A 809 6.03 28.59 42.98
CA LEU A 809 4.86 28.84 43.82
C LEU A 809 4.75 30.34 44.11
N PRO A 810 3.56 30.95 44.00
CA PRO A 810 3.36 32.35 44.33
C PRO A 810 3.77 32.64 45.79
N PRO A 811 4.54 33.70 46.07
CA PRO A 811 5.02 34.01 47.42
C PRO A 811 3.87 34.28 48.41
N ALA A 812 2.70 34.67 47.90
CA ALA A 812 1.49 34.92 48.70
C ALA A 812 0.61 33.67 48.94
N ILE A 813 1.05 32.46 48.59
CA ILE A 813 0.24 31.23 48.69
C ILE A 813 -0.31 30.99 50.11
N ASN A 814 0.47 31.32 51.14
CA ASN A 814 0.07 31.14 52.54
C ASN A 814 -1.08 32.06 53.00
N SER A 815 -1.39 33.11 52.23
CA SER A 815 -2.50 34.03 52.51
C SER A 815 -3.87 33.47 52.11
N TYR A 816 -3.91 32.30 51.46
CA TYR A 816 -5.14 31.69 50.92
C TYR A 816 -5.34 30.26 51.46
N PRO A 817 -5.55 30.05 52.78
CA PRO A 817 -5.84 28.73 53.30
C PRO A 817 -7.20 28.21 52.82
N PHE A 818 -7.34 26.91 52.56
CA PHE A 818 -8.61 26.32 52.09
C PHE A 818 -9.79 26.58 53.04
N SER A 819 -9.51 26.75 54.34
CA SER A 819 -10.52 27.10 55.34
C SER A 819 -11.19 28.46 55.09
N SER A 820 -10.54 29.42 54.41
CA SER A 820 -11.18 30.68 54.02
C SER A 820 -12.19 30.48 52.91
N PHE A 821 -11.93 29.54 51.99
CA PHE A 821 -12.86 29.16 50.93
C PHE A 821 -14.10 28.48 51.52
N ILE A 822 -13.93 27.51 52.43
CA ILE A 822 -15.04 26.82 53.11
C ILE A 822 -15.98 27.82 53.79
N LYS A 823 -15.44 28.76 54.57
CA LYS A 823 -16.26 29.75 55.30
C LYS A 823 -17.12 30.64 54.40
N THR A 824 -16.68 30.86 53.16
CA THR A 824 -17.30 31.81 52.24
C THR A 824 -18.20 31.13 51.21
N HIS A 825 -17.84 29.93 50.77
CA HIS A 825 -18.47 29.26 49.63
C HIS A 825 -19.23 27.98 50.00
N PHE A 826 -18.99 27.37 51.18
CA PHE A 826 -19.72 26.16 51.59
C PHE A 826 -21.03 26.49 52.31
N GLN A 827 -22.03 25.61 52.13
CA GLN A 827 -23.29 25.67 52.87
C GLN A 827 -23.12 25.37 54.37
N ARG A 828 -22.08 24.61 54.73
CA ARG A 828 -21.71 24.27 56.12
C ARG A 828 -20.21 24.50 56.29
N ALA A 829 -19.81 25.02 57.45
CA ALA A 829 -18.43 25.46 57.69
C ALA A 829 -17.42 24.32 57.95
N ASP A 830 -17.83 23.05 57.82
CA ASP A 830 -17.03 21.86 58.13
C ASP A 830 -17.09 20.83 57.01
N PHE A 831 -16.04 20.00 56.90
CA PHE A 831 -16.05 18.86 55.99
C PHE A 831 -17.00 17.75 56.49
N PRO A 832 -17.69 17.03 55.58
CA PRO A 832 -18.41 15.81 55.92
C PRO A 832 -17.44 14.69 56.32
N ALA A 833 -17.94 13.68 57.05
CA ALA A 833 -17.16 12.46 57.27
C ALA A 833 -16.89 11.74 55.93
N PRO A 834 -15.66 11.26 55.68
CA PRO A 834 -15.33 10.55 54.44
C PRO A 834 -16.15 9.26 54.32
N GLY A 835 -16.47 8.86 53.08
CA GLY A 835 -17.19 7.62 52.80
C GLY A 835 -18.71 7.66 52.91
N GLN A 836 -19.34 8.80 53.25
CA GLN A 836 -20.80 8.92 53.34
C GLN A 836 -21.41 9.74 52.19
N PRO A 837 -22.55 9.29 51.59
CA PRO A 837 -23.27 10.06 50.58
C PRO A 837 -23.77 11.40 51.11
N LEU A 838 -23.50 12.46 50.35
CA LEU A 838 -23.98 13.80 50.65
C LEU A 838 -25.50 13.89 50.56
N GLN A 839 -26.09 14.67 51.46
CA GLN A 839 -27.53 15.00 51.45
C GLN A 839 -27.81 16.36 50.81
N HIS A 840 -26.82 17.24 50.82
CA HIS A 840 -26.83 18.56 50.18
C HIS A 840 -25.44 18.83 49.58
N PRO A 841 -25.34 19.60 48.48
CA PRO A 841 -24.05 20.00 47.92
C PRO A 841 -23.18 20.74 48.93
N LEU A 842 -21.86 20.68 48.77
CA LEU A 842 -20.93 21.37 49.66
C LEU A 842 -20.96 22.87 49.41
N THR A 843 -20.92 23.29 48.15
CA THR A 843 -20.90 24.69 47.72
C THR A 843 -22.32 25.25 47.47
N HIS A 844 -22.44 26.58 47.41
CA HIS A 844 -23.68 27.25 47.03
C HIS A 844 -23.94 27.12 45.53
N LEU A 845 -24.78 26.15 45.14
CA LEU A 845 -25.19 25.88 43.76
C LEU A 845 -26.67 26.23 43.51
N ASP A 846 -26.95 26.68 42.28
CA ASP A 846 -28.32 26.86 41.79
C ASP A 846 -29.11 25.55 41.83
N ALA A 847 -30.43 25.65 42.03
CA ALA A 847 -31.31 24.50 42.23
C ALA A 847 -31.25 23.45 41.10
N GLU A 848 -30.88 23.86 39.89
CA GLU A 848 -30.74 22.96 38.73
C GLU A 848 -29.52 22.03 38.80
N TYR A 849 -28.47 22.41 39.54
CA TYR A 849 -27.22 21.64 39.65
C TYR A 849 -27.13 20.80 40.93
N GLN A 850 -28.04 21.02 41.90
CA GLN A 850 -27.97 20.36 43.21
C GLN A 850 -28.13 18.84 43.11
N GLU A 851 -29.06 18.34 42.29
CA GLU A 851 -29.26 16.90 42.09
C GLU A 851 -28.04 16.26 41.41
N SER A 852 -27.50 16.93 40.38
CA SER A 852 -26.29 16.48 39.68
C SER A 852 -25.06 16.45 40.59
N ALA A 853 -24.92 17.40 41.52
CA ALA A 853 -23.83 17.40 42.50
C ALA A 853 -23.91 16.21 43.48
N LEU A 854 -25.13 15.79 43.87
CA LEU A 854 -25.33 14.62 44.73
C LEU A 854 -25.10 13.30 43.97
N GLU A 855 -25.48 13.23 42.70
CA GLU A 855 -25.16 12.08 41.83
C GLU A 855 -23.64 11.92 41.65
N ILE A 856 -22.94 13.02 41.35
CA ILE A 856 -21.48 13.06 41.27
C ILE A 856 -20.85 12.57 42.57
N ASN A 857 -21.39 12.95 43.73
CA ASN A 857 -20.88 12.47 45.01
C ASN A 857 -20.96 10.95 45.15
N LYS A 858 -22.08 10.33 44.75
CA LYS A 858 -22.21 8.86 44.72
C LYS A 858 -21.15 8.23 43.82
N LEU A 859 -20.88 8.82 42.66
CA LEU A 859 -19.87 8.34 41.71
C LEU A 859 -18.44 8.50 42.25
N ILE A 860 -18.13 9.62 42.91
CA ILE A 860 -16.83 9.83 43.56
C ILE A 860 -16.62 8.81 44.68
N LEU A 861 -17.64 8.56 45.51
CA LEU A 861 -17.58 7.53 46.55
C LEU A 861 -17.35 6.15 45.95
N ARG A 862 -18.03 5.82 44.85
CA ARG A 862 -17.84 4.55 44.13
C ARG A 862 -16.45 4.43 43.51
N PHE A 863 -15.95 5.49 42.89
CA PHE A 863 -14.60 5.53 42.33
C PHE A 863 -13.53 5.31 43.40
N ILE A 864 -13.75 5.83 44.61
CA ILE A 864 -12.80 5.73 45.72
C ILE A 864 -12.91 4.39 46.46
N GLY A 865 -14.12 3.91 46.71
CA GLY A 865 -14.38 2.81 47.65
C GLY A 865 -14.78 1.46 47.05
N ASP A 866 -15.11 1.38 45.75
CA ASP A 866 -15.47 0.11 45.10
C ASP A 866 -14.20 -0.68 44.77
N ARG A 867 -14.01 -1.81 45.47
CA ARG A 867 -12.85 -2.70 45.30
C ARG A 867 -12.87 -3.49 44.01
N ASN A 868 -14.02 -3.61 43.35
CA ASN A 868 -14.17 -4.41 42.13
C ASN A 868 -13.84 -3.61 40.86
N LEU A 869 -13.63 -2.29 40.97
CA LEU A 869 -13.22 -1.45 39.84
C LEU A 869 -11.72 -1.62 39.58
N HIS A 870 -11.37 -2.28 38.47
CA HIS A 870 -9.98 -2.45 38.04
C HIS A 870 -9.79 -2.09 36.56
N GLY A 871 -8.65 -1.46 36.25
CA GLY A 871 -8.22 -1.17 34.88
C GLY A 871 -9.18 -0.22 34.16
N TRP A 872 -9.81 -0.70 33.09
CA TRP A 872 -10.64 0.13 32.20
C TRP A 872 -11.93 0.65 32.86
N GLN A 873 -12.49 -0.08 33.83
CA GLN A 873 -13.71 0.34 34.54
C GLN A 873 -13.45 1.59 35.42
N GLU A 874 -12.28 1.64 36.06
CA GLU A 874 -11.83 2.79 36.82
C GLU A 874 -11.66 4.01 35.90
N LEU A 875 -10.98 3.82 34.76
CA LEU A 875 -10.77 4.87 33.76
C LEU A 875 -12.10 5.42 33.22
N LEU A 876 -13.05 4.55 32.87
CA LEU A 876 -14.34 4.96 32.32
C LEU A 876 -15.17 5.73 33.36
N LEU A 877 -15.22 5.25 34.61
CA LEU A 877 -15.93 5.94 35.70
C LEU A 877 -15.29 7.30 35.99
N GLY A 878 -13.96 7.38 36.05
CA GLY A 878 -13.23 8.62 36.26
C GLY A 878 -13.45 9.63 35.13
N ASN A 879 -13.40 9.17 33.87
CA ASN A 879 -13.68 10.00 32.69
C ASN A 879 -15.13 10.48 32.64
N TYR A 880 -16.08 9.67 33.13
CA TYR A 880 -17.46 10.10 33.27
C TYR A 880 -17.60 11.24 34.29
N ILE A 881 -16.94 11.15 35.45
CA ILE A 881 -16.92 12.24 36.46
C ILE A 881 -16.28 13.51 35.85
N ALA A 882 -15.15 13.37 35.16
CA ALA A 882 -14.49 14.48 34.47
C ALA A 882 -15.40 15.13 33.41
N GLY A 883 -16.11 14.34 32.61
CA GLY A 883 -17.05 14.81 31.59
C GLY A 883 -18.20 15.65 32.16
N ARG A 884 -18.66 15.36 33.38
CA ARG A 884 -19.68 16.18 34.06
C ARG A 884 -19.18 17.58 34.39
N GLY A 885 -17.91 17.71 34.78
CA GLY A 885 -17.25 19.00 35.05
C GLY A 885 -16.86 19.77 33.78
N LEU A 886 -16.51 19.06 32.70
CA LEU A 886 -16.28 19.66 31.37
C LEU A 886 -17.57 20.28 30.82
N THR A 887 -18.68 19.54 30.89
CA THR A 887 -19.98 19.98 30.34
C THR A 887 -20.60 21.15 31.13
N ASN A 888 -20.39 21.20 32.46
CA ASN A 888 -21.02 22.18 33.34
C ASN A 888 -19.97 22.88 34.22
N ALA A 889 -19.57 24.09 33.84
CA ALA A 889 -18.58 24.87 34.59
C ALA A 889 -19.00 25.16 36.05
N ALA A 890 -20.30 25.31 36.31
CA ALA A 890 -20.85 25.53 37.66
C ALA A 890 -20.59 24.37 38.63
N LEU A 891 -20.34 23.16 38.12
CA LEU A 891 -20.08 21.97 38.96
C LEU A 891 -18.59 21.77 39.29
N ARG A 892 -17.66 22.50 38.67
CA ARG A 892 -16.21 22.25 38.79
C ARG A 892 -15.71 22.44 40.23
N ASP A 893 -16.04 23.56 40.85
CA ASP A 893 -15.65 23.86 42.23
C ASP A 893 -16.28 22.90 43.23
N GLU A 894 -17.52 22.46 42.96
CA GLU A 894 -18.21 21.44 43.75
C GLU A 894 -17.48 20.09 43.64
N ILE A 895 -17.15 19.64 42.43
CA ILE A 895 -16.41 18.39 42.20
C ILE A 895 -15.08 18.42 42.94
N PHE A 896 -14.29 19.50 42.78
CA PHE A 896 -13.01 19.63 43.50
C PHE A 896 -13.19 19.64 45.01
N SER A 897 -14.20 20.37 45.52
CA SER A 897 -14.51 20.41 46.95
C SER A 897 -14.92 19.05 47.51
N GLN A 898 -15.67 18.24 46.75
CA GLN A 898 -16.05 16.89 47.13
C GLN A 898 -14.85 15.94 47.16
N VAL A 899 -13.93 16.02 46.19
CA VAL A 899 -12.70 15.21 46.20
C VAL A 899 -11.77 15.63 47.33
N VAL A 900 -11.62 16.94 47.59
CA VAL A 900 -10.88 17.47 48.76
C VAL A 900 -11.46 16.93 50.07
N ALA A 901 -12.79 16.85 50.20
CA ALA A 901 -13.42 16.28 51.39
C ALA A 901 -13.06 14.80 51.60
N GLN A 902 -12.83 14.03 50.52
CA GLN A 902 -12.42 12.63 50.61
C GLN A 902 -10.91 12.44 50.86
N THR A 903 -10.06 13.43 50.56
CA THR A 903 -8.63 13.40 50.89
C THR A 903 -8.32 13.95 52.28
N TRP A 904 -9.20 14.80 52.84
CA TRP A 904 -8.99 15.43 54.14
C TRP A 904 -9.08 14.44 55.30
N LYS A 905 -7.93 14.16 55.93
CA LYS A 905 -7.81 13.30 57.13
C LYS A 905 -8.52 11.94 56.99
N ASN A 906 -8.49 11.38 55.79
CA ASN A 906 -9.06 10.06 55.53
C ASN A 906 -8.14 8.97 56.16
N PRO A 907 -8.64 8.12 57.06
CA PRO A 907 -7.83 7.07 57.70
C PRO A 907 -7.46 5.94 56.74
N ASP A 908 -8.18 5.79 55.63
CA ASP A 908 -7.93 4.75 54.63
C ASP A 908 -6.96 5.28 53.57
N MET A 909 -5.74 4.70 53.56
CA MET A 909 -4.67 5.11 52.64
C MET A 909 -4.99 4.79 51.18
N GLU A 910 -5.69 3.69 50.91
CA GLU A 910 -6.05 3.27 49.54
C GLU A 910 -7.12 4.21 48.97
N HIS A 911 -8.16 4.48 49.76
CA HIS A 911 -9.19 5.46 49.40
C HIS A 911 -8.58 6.86 49.21
N SER A 912 -7.68 7.27 50.10
CA SER A 912 -7.00 8.55 49.95
C SER A 912 -6.15 8.60 48.69
N GLN A 913 -5.44 7.52 48.32
CA GLN A 913 -4.65 7.47 47.10
C GLN A 913 -5.53 7.56 45.85
N ARG A 914 -6.63 6.80 45.79
CA ARG A 914 -7.60 6.86 44.68
C ARG A 914 -8.23 8.26 44.55
N ALA A 915 -8.54 8.92 45.66
CA ALA A 915 -9.01 10.29 45.66
C ALA A 915 -7.96 11.28 45.10
N TRP A 916 -6.66 11.09 45.39
CA TRP A 916 -5.58 11.90 44.81
C TRP A 916 -5.35 11.63 43.32
N VAL A 917 -5.49 10.38 42.86
CA VAL A 917 -5.48 10.05 41.42
C VAL A 917 -6.63 10.80 40.73
N LEU A 918 -7.84 10.76 41.29
CA LEU A 918 -9.00 11.48 40.75
C LEU A 918 -8.78 13.00 40.76
N MET A 919 -8.18 13.55 41.81
CA MET A 919 -7.82 14.98 41.85
C MET A 919 -6.88 15.36 40.69
N ALA A 920 -5.82 14.56 40.47
CA ALA A 920 -4.86 14.80 39.40
C ALA A 920 -5.48 14.67 38.00
N THR A 921 -6.43 13.74 37.80
CA THR A 921 -7.09 13.55 36.51
C THR A 921 -8.09 14.68 36.21
N LEU A 922 -8.85 15.14 37.20
CA LEU A 922 -9.74 16.31 37.05
C LEU A 922 -8.96 17.59 36.73
N LEU A 923 -7.83 17.81 37.40
CA LEU A 923 -6.92 18.93 37.11
C LEU A 923 -6.25 18.85 35.72
N SER A 924 -6.37 17.71 35.02
CA SER A 924 -5.87 17.56 33.65
C SER A 924 -6.84 18.12 32.60
N CYS A 925 -8.13 18.25 32.92
CA CYS A 925 -9.17 18.59 31.94
C CYS A 925 -9.89 19.93 32.17
N PHE A 926 -10.01 20.40 33.41
CA PHE A 926 -10.55 21.75 33.68
C PHE A 926 -9.85 22.42 34.86
N ALA A 927 -9.69 23.74 34.79
CA ALA A 927 -9.11 24.55 35.85
C ALA A 927 -10.12 24.80 36.99
N PRO A 928 -9.67 24.93 38.25
CA PRO A 928 -10.50 25.47 39.33
C PRO A 928 -10.90 26.92 39.04
N SER A 929 -12.00 27.40 39.61
CA SER A 929 -12.37 28.81 39.44
C SER A 929 -11.31 29.75 40.06
N PRO A 930 -11.26 31.03 39.66
CA PRO A 930 -10.36 32.01 40.28
C PRO A 930 -10.52 32.14 41.80
N ALA A 931 -11.71 31.80 42.34
CA ALA A 931 -11.97 31.80 43.78
C ALA A 931 -11.38 30.57 44.48
N LEU A 932 -11.33 29.43 43.81
CA LEU A 932 -10.85 28.16 44.35
C LEU A 932 -9.36 27.89 44.05
N GLU A 933 -8.80 28.46 42.98
CA GLU A 933 -7.44 28.17 42.49
C GLU A 933 -6.36 28.30 43.57
N LYS A 934 -6.24 29.48 44.21
CA LYS A 934 -5.22 29.72 45.26
C LYS A 934 -5.49 28.90 46.52
N PRO A 935 -6.73 28.81 47.04
CA PRO A 935 -7.06 27.90 48.14
C PRO A 935 -6.72 26.44 47.87
N LEU A 936 -7.03 25.93 46.67
CA LEU A 936 -6.75 24.55 46.27
C LEU A 936 -5.25 24.31 46.10
N LEU A 937 -4.51 25.24 45.50
CA LEU A 937 -3.06 25.17 45.39
C LEU A 937 -2.40 25.09 46.77
N LYS A 938 -2.86 25.90 47.74
CA LYS A 938 -2.39 25.85 49.13
C LYS A 938 -2.75 24.51 49.79
N PHE A 939 -3.98 24.02 49.60
CA PHE A 939 -4.42 22.73 50.14
C PHE A 939 -3.56 21.56 49.66
N VAL A 940 -3.34 21.47 48.34
CA VAL A 940 -2.50 20.45 47.71
C VAL A 940 -1.05 20.53 48.22
N SER A 941 -0.54 21.74 48.45
CA SER A 941 0.82 21.96 48.95
C SER A 941 0.99 21.48 50.39
N ASP A 942 -0.02 21.67 51.23
CA ASP A 942 0.05 21.34 52.67
C ASP A 942 -0.35 19.89 52.96
N HIS A 943 -1.26 19.32 52.17
CA HIS A 943 -1.94 18.06 52.46
C HIS A 943 -1.83 17.00 51.35
N GLY A 944 -1.12 17.30 50.26
CA GLY A 944 -0.90 16.36 49.18
C GLY A 944 -0.15 15.11 49.64
N MET A 945 -0.66 13.94 49.27
CA MET A 945 0.03 12.67 49.45
C MET A 945 1.36 12.67 48.66
N GLU A 946 2.37 11.94 49.14
CA GLU A 946 3.73 11.91 48.59
C GLU A 946 3.74 11.75 47.05
N GLY A 947 4.31 12.72 46.34
CA GLY A 947 4.36 12.79 44.88
C GLY A 947 3.13 13.44 44.21
N TYR A 948 1.94 13.34 44.79
CA TYR A 948 0.73 14.00 44.26
C TYR A 948 0.72 15.51 44.50
N ASN A 949 1.39 15.98 45.56
CA ASN A 949 1.61 17.41 45.80
C ASN A 949 2.26 18.09 44.58
N ALA A 950 3.35 17.54 44.05
CA ALA A 950 4.07 18.09 42.90
C ALA A 950 3.26 17.99 41.60
N VAL A 951 2.61 16.84 41.34
CA VAL A 951 1.79 16.62 40.14
C VAL A 951 0.62 17.60 40.09
N CYS A 952 -0.11 17.76 41.21
CA CYS A 952 -1.26 18.66 41.27
C CYS A 952 -0.84 20.13 41.26
N GLN A 953 0.26 20.52 41.94
CA GLN A 953 0.82 21.88 41.86
C GLN A 953 1.15 22.26 40.42
N ARG A 954 1.86 21.37 39.70
CA ARG A 954 2.23 21.61 38.30
C ARG A 954 1.01 21.81 37.43
N LYS A 955 -0.01 20.94 37.53
CA LYS A 955 -1.25 21.06 36.75
C LYS A 955 -2.05 22.33 37.07
N ILE A 956 -2.13 22.75 38.33
CA ILE A 956 -2.83 24.00 38.71
C ILE A 956 -2.08 25.21 38.14
N LEU A 957 -0.75 25.26 38.28
CA LEU A 957 0.05 26.39 37.80
C LEU A 957 0.07 26.49 36.27
N THR A 958 0.11 25.36 35.55
CA THR A 958 0.05 25.36 34.08
C THR A 958 -1.34 25.73 33.57
N ALA A 959 -2.40 25.24 34.22
CA ALA A 959 -3.77 25.66 33.93
C ALA A 959 -3.97 27.17 34.14
N ALA A 960 -3.43 27.74 35.23
CA ALA A 960 -3.53 29.16 35.53
C ALA A 960 -2.86 30.03 34.45
N ARG A 961 -1.68 29.63 33.95
CA ARG A 961 -1.00 30.32 32.83
C ARG A 961 -1.83 30.34 31.54
N CYS A 962 -2.56 29.27 31.26
CA CYS A 962 -3.46 29.21 30.11
C CYS A 962 -4.71 30.08 30.33
N SER A 963 -5.21 30.16 31.56
CA SER A 963 -6.42 30.91 31.90
C SER A 963 -6.25 32.44 31.92
N GLU A 964 -5.01 32.96 31.98
CA GLU A 964 -4.73 34.41 31.82
C GLU A 964 -5.13 34.95 30.42
N ILE A 965 -5.30 34.07 29.44
CA ILE A 965 -5.70 34.40 28.06
C ILE A 965 -7.23 34.33 27.88
N ASP A 966 -7.89 33.34 28.51
CA ASP A 966 -9.35 33.21 28.53
C ASP A 966 -9.84 32.51 29.82
N SER A 967 -10.77 33.15 30.53
CA SER A 967 -11.30 32.72 31.83
C SER A 967 -12.13 31.42 31.80
N ALA A 968 -12.49 30.92 30.61
CA ALA A 968 -13.36 29.74 30.44
C ALA A 968 -12.66 28.51 29.83
N LEU A 969 -11.33 28.53 29.65
CA LEU A 969 -10.58 27.44 29.02
C LEU A 969 -10.72 26.10 29.76
N SER A 970 -11.19 25.09 29.05
CA SER A 970 -11.17 23.68 29.45
C SER A 970 -10.88 22.81 28.24
N ARG A 971 -10.37 21.60 28.48
CA ARG A 971 -10.16 20.58 27.45
C ARG A 971 -11.47 20.24 26.74
N ALA A 972 -11.41 19.85 25.47
CA ALA A 972 -12.58 19.42 24.71
C ALA A 972 -13.01 17.98 25.07
N TYR A 973 -12.05 17.14 25.43
CA TYR A 973 -12.26 15.72 25.74
C TYR A 973 -11.79 15.38 27.17
N PRO A 974 -12.30 14.29 27.78
CA PRO A 974 -11.81 13.77 29.05
C PRO A 974 -10.32 13.36 28.98
N PRO A 975 -9.65 13.16 30.14
CA PRO A 975 -8.25 12.74 30.19
C PRO A 975 -7.98 11.43 29.43
N THR A 976 -6.87 11.42 28.70
CA THR A 976 -6.41 10.27 27.90
C THR A 976 -5.90 9.12 28.76
N ARG A 977 -5.77 7.91 28.20
CA ARG A 977 -5.15 6.75 28.87
C ARG A 977 -3.71 7.04 29.29
N LEU A 978 -2.98 7.82 28.49
CA LEU A 978 -1.64 8.28 28.83
C LEU A 978 -1.64 9.15 30.10
N GLU A 979 -2.58 10.09 30.21
CA GLU A 979 -2.76 10.92 31.40
C GLU A 979 -3.13 10.10 32.63
N TRP A 980 -4.03 9.12 32.50
CA TRP A 980 -4.39 8.22 33.59
C TRP A 980 -3.19 7.41 34.08
N THR A 981 -2.44 6.82 33.16
CA THR A 981 -1.25 6.02 33.47
C THR A 981 -0.17 6.87 34.14
N ALA A 982 0.05 8.08 33.65
CA ALA A 982 1.00 9.03 34.23
C ALA A 982 0.57 9.52 35.63
N ASN A 983 -0.71 9.81 35.83
CA ASN A 983 -1.26 10.24 37.12
C ASN A 983 -1.21 9.11 38.18
N GLN A 984 -1.46 7.87 37.79
CA GLN A 984 -1.31 6.70 38.68
C GLN A 984 0.16 6.47 39.08
N ARG A 985 1.09 6.62 38.13
CA ARG A 985 2.53 6.42 38.33
C ARG A 985 3.28 7.65 38.86
N ARG A 986 2.61 8.81 38.96
CA ARG A 986 3.20 10.11 39.34
C ARG A 986 4.36 10.50 38.40
N GLY A 987 4.25 10.10 37.13
CA GLY A 987 5.29 10.24 36.11
C GLY A 987 5.01 11.38 35.11
N LYS A 988 6.03 11.71 34.31
CA LYS A 988 5.91 12.64 33.17
C LYS A 988 5.38 11.88 31.94
N MET A 989 4.75 12.61 31.02
CA MET A 989 4.25 12.07 29.75
C MET A 989 5.22 12.41 28.63
N VAL A 990 5.41 11.46 27.72
CA VAL A 990 6.30 11.61 26.56
C VAL A 990 5.53 11.15 25.33
N LEU A 991 5.66 11.88 24.23
CA LEU A 991 5.15 11.48 22.93
C LEU A 991 6.30 11.41 21.94
N ASP A 992 6.22 10.42 21.07
CA ASP A 992 7.10 10.28 19.91
C ASP A 992 6.61 11.20 18.80
N VAL A 993 7.47 12.13 18.36
CA VAL A 993 7.15 13.10 17.32
C VAL A 993 8.06 12.91 16.12
N HIS A 994 7.45 12.83 14.94
CA HIS A 994 8.16 12.74 13.68
C HIS A 994 8.19 14.10 13.00
N THR A 995 9.38 14.52 12.57
CA THR A 995 9.52 15.74 11.76
C THR A 995 9.35 15.42 10.27
N PHE A 996 9.15 16.44 9.42
CA PHE A 996 8.99 16.27 7.97
C PHE A 996 10.19 15.58 7.27
N ASN A 997 11.36 15.52 7.93
CA ASN A 997 12.55 14.82 7.44
C ASN A 997 12.66 13.38 7.99
N GLU A 998 11.58 12.83 8.55
CA GLU A 998 11.50 11.47 9.11
C GLU A 998 12.37 11.21 10.36
N GLU A 999 12.99 12.24 10.94
CA GLU A 999 13.62 12.13 12.26
C GLU A 999 12.57 12.00 13.36
N LYS A 1000 12.79 11.06 14.28
CA LYS A 1000 11.94 10.74 15.43
C LYS A 1000 12.55 11.34 16.70
N PHE A 1001 11.75 12.07 17.47
CA PHE A 1001 12.13 12.64 18.77
C PHE A 1001 11.19 12.17 19.86
N SER A 1002 11.74 11.93 21.04
CA SER A 1002 10.94 11.78 22.26
C SER A 1002 10.83 13.14 22.96
N ALA A 1003 9.61 13.67 23.05
CA ALA A 1003 9.38 14.99 23.65
C ALA A 1003 8.37 14.93 24.79
N GLU A 1004 8.68 15.65 25.86
CA GLU A 1004 7.80 15.76 27.03
C GLU A 1004 6.54 16.57 26.70
N VAL A 1005 5.37 16.04 27.06
CA VAL A 1005 4.07 16.70 26.87
C VAL A 1005 3.36 16.91 28.21
N GLU A 1006 2.65 18.04 28.35
CA GLU A 1006 1.84 18.34 29.53
C GLU A 1006 0.35 18.39 29.21
N SER A 1007 -0.51 18.20 30.22
CA SER A 1007 -1.98 18.22 30.07
C SER A 1007 -2.54 19.52 29.48
N TRP A 1008 -1.87 20.65 29.74
CA TRP A 1008 -2.32 21.99 29.32
C TRP A 1008 -1.49 22.55 28.16
N MET A 1009 -0.68 21.72 27.50
CA MET A 1009 0.20 22.17 26.42
C MET A 1009 -0.56 22.26 25.09
N THR A 1010 -0.50 23.43 24.44
CA THR A 1010 -1.12 23.63 23.12
C THR A 1010 -0.24 23.10 21.99
N GLY A 1011 -0.83 22.83 20.82
CA GLY A 1011 -0.08 22.41 19.63
C GLY A 1011 1.04 23.37 19.26
N GLU A 1012 0.80 24.68 19.39
CA GLU A 1012 1.78 25.73 19.13
C GLU A 1012 2.91 25.76 20.16
N GLN A 1013 2.60 25.57 21.45
CA GLN A 1013 3.61 25.49 22.50
C GLN A 1013 4.49 24.24 22.34
N TYR A 1014 3.87 23.10 22.01
CA TYR A 1014 4.57 21.84 21.82
C TYR A 1014 5.47 21.85 20.59
N ALA A 1015 4.96 22.29 19.44
CA ALA A 1015 5.76 22.51 18.24
C ALA A 1015 6.88 23.55 18.48
N GLY A 1016 6.58 24.62 19.22
CA GLY A 1016 7.55 25.65 19.59
C GLY A 1016 8.72 25.12 20.42
N CYS A 1017 8.46 24.19 21.36
CA CYS A 1017 9.51 23.56 22.17
C CYS A 1017 10.44 22.68 21.32
N LEU A 1018 9.87 21.90 20.40
CA LEU A 1018 10.62 21.06 19.45
C LEU A 1018 11.52 21.91 18.53
N LEU A 1019 10.99 23.01 18.01
CA LEU A 1019 11.74 23.92 17.13
C LEU A 1019 12.84 24.67 17.90
N SER A 1020 12.58 25.08 19.14
CA SER A 1020 13.59 25.72 19.99
C SER A 1020 14.72 24.76 20.35
N ALA A 1021 14.43 23.48 20.61
CA ALA A 1021 15.45 22.47 20.86
C ALA A 1021 16.39 22.25 19.65
N ARG A 1022 15.91 22.56 18.43
CA ARG A 1022 16.70 22.56 17.19
C ARG A 1022 17.43 23.86 16.89
N GLY A 1023 17.41 24.84 17.80
CA GLY A 1023 18.08 26.14 17.62
C GLY A 1023 17.34 27.12 16.70
N CYS A 1024 16.04 26.91 16.44
CA CYS A 1024 15.20 27.87 15.71
C CYS A 1024 14.70 28.97 16.65
N ASP A 1025 15.53 29.97 16.95
CA ASP A 1025 15.29 31.01 17.97
C ASP A 1025 14.31 32.16 17.59
N LYS A 1026 13.60 32.07 16.46
CA LYS A 1026 12.67 33.14 16.05
C LYS A 1026 11.23 32.77 16.40
N LYS A 1027 10.57 33.66 17.16
CA LYS A 1027 9.16 33.62 17.63
C LYS A 1027 8.33 32.53 16.90
N SER A 1028 8.25 31.37 17.53
CA SER A 1028 7.60 30.14 17.06
C SER A 1028 6.08 30.26 17.13
N ARG A 1029 5.52 31.26 16.43
CA ARG A 1029 4.08 31.41 16.27
C ARG A 1029 3.61 30.82 14.94
N GLY A 1030 2.43 30.19 14.95
CA GLY A 1030 1.80 29.63 13.76
C GLY A 1030 2.23 28.20 13.39
N TRP A 1031 2.92 27.50 14.29
CA TRP A 1031 3.24 26.07 14.14
C TRP A 1031 2.21 25.23 14.91
N SER A 1032 1.97 24.01 14.44
CA SER A 1032 1.13 23.04 15.14
C SER A 1032 1.62 21.62 14.81
N ILE A 1033 0.95 20.64 15.41
CA ILE A 1033 1.21 19.22 15.19
C ILE A 1033 0.01 18.57 14.50
N SER A 1034 0.26 17.50 13.77
CA SER A 1034 -0.77 16.66 13.17
C SER A 1034 -0.55 15.21 13.60
N MET A 1035 -1.63 14.50 13.94
CA MET A 1035 -1.58 13.10 14.31
C MET A 1035 -2.03 12.24 13.12
N PHE A 1036 -1.30 11.14 12.88
CA PHE A 1036 -1.65 10.19 11.83
C PHE A 1036 -2.30 8.95 12.41
N THR A 1037 -3.59 8.75 12.14
CA THR A 1037 -4.39 7.61 12.67
C THR A 1037 -4.56 6.49 11.64
N GLY A 1038 -3.47 6.11 10.96
CA GLY A 1038 -3.41 5.02 9.97
C GLY A 1038 -4.14 5.29 8.64
N ASN A 1039 -5.27 5.99 8.68
CA ASN A 1039 -6.15 6.25 7.54
C ASN A 1039 -6.27 7.75 7.20
N ALA A 1040 -6.07 8.65 8.18
CA ALA A 1040 -6.21 10.10 8.04
C ALA A 1040 -5.18 10.87 8.89
N TRP A 1041 -4.86 12.08 8.44
CA TRP A 1041 -4.19 13.09 9.27
C TRP A 1041 -5.26 13.92 9.97
N GLN A 1042 -5.16 14.04 11.29
CA GLN A 1042 -5.92 14.99 12.07
C GLN A 1042 -5.00 16.16 12.41
N ASP A 1043 -5.31 17.31 11.83
CA ASP A 1043 -4.58 18.55 12.06
C ASP A 1043 -5.11 19.22 13.34
N LEU A 1044 -4.22 19.54 14.27
CA LEU A 1044 -4.57 20.31 15.45
C LEU A 1044 -4.45 21.80 15.14
N LEU A 1045 -5.42 22.63 15.54
CA LEU A 1045 -5.21 24.08 15.53
C LEU A 1045 -4.16 24.41 16.60
N GLY A 1046 -3.21 25.31 16.31
CA GLY A 1046 -2.11 25.60 17.25
C GLY A 1046 -2.55 26.07 18.65
N CYS A 1047 -3.77 26.62 18.76
CA CYS A 1047 -4.38 27.02 20.03
C CYS A 1047 -5.05 25.88 20.81
N ASP A 1048 -5.29 24.74 20.18
CA ASP A 1048 -5.92 23.57 20.79
C ASP A 1048 -4.88 22.72 21.52
N PHE A 1049 -5.35 21.91 22.48
CA PHE A 1049 -4.47 21.12 23.35
C PHE A 1049 -4.03 19.81 22.68
N VAL A 1050 -2.74 19.49 22.79
CA VAL A 1050 -2.14 18.29 22.15
C VAL A 1050 -2.87 17.01 22.52
N LEU A 1051 -3.24 16.86 23.78
CA LEU A 1051 -3.88 15.64 24.25
C LEU A 1051 -5.38 15.58 23.91
N ASP A 1052 -6.01 16.67 23.44
CA ASP A 1052 -7.39 16.60 22.90
C ASP A 1052 -7.41 15.90 21.55
N LEU A 1053 -6.31 16.01 20.78
CA LEU A 1053 -6.11 15.26 19.55
C LEU A 1053 -6.12 13.74 19.80
N ILE A 1054 -5.49 13.30 20.90
CA ILE A 1054 -5.45 11.90 21.32
C ILE A 1054 -6.79 11.50 21.95
N GLY A 1055 -7.38 12.37 22.78
CA GLY A 1055 -8.65 12.12 23.46
C GLY A 1055 -9.88 12.08 22.56
N GLU A 1056 -9.81 12.61 21.34
CA GLU A 1056 -10.87 12.44 20.32
C GLU A 1056 -10.88 11.02 19.72
N MET A 1057 -9.71 10.37 19.69
CA MET A 1057 -9.54 9.02 19.13
C MET A 1057 -9.90 7.93 20.16
N GLU A 1058 -9.57 8.17 21.43
CA GLU A 1058 -9.91 7.28 22.56
C GLU A 1058 -11.39 7.37 22.97
#